data_AF-A0A934J461-F1
#
_entry.id   AF-A0A934J461-F1
#
_cell.length_a   1.000
_cell.length_b   1.000
_cell.length_c   1.000
_cell.angle_alpha   90.00
_cell.angle_beta   90.00
_cell.angle_gamma   90.00
#
_symmetry.space_group_name_H-M   'P 1'
#
loop_
_entity.id
_entity.type
_entity.pdbx_description
1 polymer ?
#
loop_
_entity_poly.entity_id
_entity_poly.type
_entity_poly.pdbx_seq_one_letter_code
_entity_poly.pdbx_strand_id
1 'polypeptide(L)'
;MIWNDNHLLLWNEASVKLLDIRQQKLAKGDELRDYKLPSSAFLWMTRGRGRVMLNKNGYTIDGFHVLHGGKGMSLDVFSFEDEFEYYLIFYKALLAVPGNRYLHRLLKNGNPFHIQYGFVPNAPLALHMKFQMMEQSWRKLTSLDKLYAKGVLYQFASELFSQMATQKAGTMRIDLVSQAMRYIEDSYSEQITVEGIAGLLGCSSSFLSRLFKKQLGTTPIEYLTGIRIAHASRLLTETKATMQEITSSIGYLDVYYFSRVFKKQTGLPPLRFRSLATEKSVQKSPFIRSDQAIVPQKGRSYNDNYSQHEPEGDLTMIKDLKMSVGAVMLLCMTLLFSGCTTSTSSIEPSVSAGTSTTVAQNQLQTKVVKHMMGESEIPVNPQRIAVNGLEDIMLALDAPMVHAQSMKGQYLYDVLQEKKIPSVYTPGSLNYESILDSKPDLIITNLLPSDKESYEQLSKIAPTIVYDRSDWKSSIVAIGKAINREDKAASVIQAYDEKLSKAKAAIIAKIGADRTLAFIRPSNKDVQLFFPAFSYTSIAYTDLGMTLDPVLAKFREKEEEGSWGIESSLETLPDLSADYLFVTAGGSFDSEDEEKVALKELTEVETRKIWKEIPAVKQGHVYKMSARHWMLNGPTADNMKIDDVLAAFHLQ
;
A
#
# COMPACT_ATOMS: atom_id res chain seq x y z
N MET A 1 -7.60 -7.66 7.14
CA MET A 1 -8.74 -7.52 6.21
C MET A 1 -9.88 -8.37 6.75
N ILE A 2 -11.09 -7.82 6.85
CA ILE A 2 -12.28 -8.55 7.31
C ILE A 2 -12.97 -9.13 6.06
N TRP A 3 -13.21 -10.44 6.02
CA TRP A 3 -13.96 -11.09 4.94
C TRP A 3 -15.43 -10.66 5.05
N ASN A 4 -16.05 -10.23 3.94
CA ASN A 4 -17.40 -9.68 3.93
C ASN A 4 -18.33 -10.45 2.97
N ASP A 5 -19.63 -10.17 3.05
CA ASP A 5 -20.65 -10.83 2.22
C ASP A 5 -20.44 -10.59 0.71
N ASN A 6 -19.83 -9.47 0.33
CA ASN A 6 -19.51 -9.17 -1.06
C ASN A 6 -18.46 -10.14 -1.63
N HIS A 7 -17.46 -10.54 -0.84
CA HIS A 7 -16.49 -11.55 -1.24
C HIS A 7 -17.15 -12.93 -1.43
N LEU A 8 -18.09 -13.29 -0.56
CA LEU A 8 -18.86 -14.54 -0.68
C LEU A 8 -19.76 -14.55 -1.92
N LEU A 9 -20.43 -13.43 -2.20
CA LEU A 9 -21.24 -13.28 -3.41
C LEU A 9 -20.39 -13.49 -4.67
N LEU A 10 -19.20 -12.90 -4.72
CA LEU A 10 -18.28 -13.09 -5.84
C LEU A 10 -17.83 -14.54 -6.01
N TRP A 11 -17.60 -15.27 -4.92
CA TRP A 11 -17.30 -16.70 -4.95
C TRP A 11 -18.47 -17.54 -5.45
N ASN A 12 -19.70 -17.20 -5.06
CA ASN A 12 -20.91 -17.88 -5.52
C ASN A 12 -21.14 -17.71 -7.03
N GLU A 13 -20.84 -16.52 -7.56
CA GLU A 13 -21.05 -16.19 -8.99
C GLU A 13 -19.88 -16.61 -9.90
N ALA A 14 -18.78 -17.10 -9.32
CA ALA A 14 -17.59 -17.50 -10.06
C ALA A 14 -17.57 -18.99 -10.44
N SER A 15 -17.34 -19.24 -11.72
CA SER A 15 -16.85 -20.53 -12.21
C SER A 15 -15.36 -20.66 -11.90
N VAL A 16 -15.02 -21.58 -11.00
CA VAL A 16 -13.65 -21.85 -10.59
C VAL A 16 -13.10 -23.03 -11.39
N LYS A 17 -11.92 -22.83 -11.97
CA LYS A 17 -11.14 -23.86 -12.64
C LYS A 17 -9.94 -24.22 -11.76
N LEU A 18 -9.91 -25.45 -11.26
CA LEU A 18 -8.72 -26.03 -10.63
C LEU A 18 -7.65 -26.24 -11.70
N LEU A 19 -6.46 -25.71 -11.47
CA LEU A 19 -5.35 -25.71 -12.42
C LEU A 19 -4.28 -26.74 -12.08
N ASP A 20 -3.92 -26.84 -10.80
CA ASP A 20 -2.87 -27.74 -10.33
C ASP A 20 -2.93 -27.91 -8.80
N ILE A 21 -2.43 -29.03 -8.29
CA ILE A 21 -2.24 -29.30 -6.85
C ILE A 21 -0.84 -29.84 -6.66
N ARG A 22 -0.05 -29.16 -5.82
CA ARG A 22 1.34 -29.55 -5.53
C ARG A 22 1.52 -29.79 -4.05
N GLN A 23 2.31 -30.80 -3.74
CA GLN A 23 2.86 -31.07 -2.42
C GLN A 23 4.35 -30.73 -2.44
N GLN A 24 4.82 -30.03 -1.41
CA GLN A 24 6.21 -29.63 -1.26
C GLN A 24 6.68 -29.97 0.15
N LYS A 25 7.92 -30.47 0.23
CA LYS A 25 8.61 -30.76 1.49
C LYS A 25 9.96 -30.08 1.45
N LEU A 26 10.26 -29.30 2.48
CA LEU A 26 11.52 -28.59 2.66
C LEU A 26 12.25 -29.20 3.87
N ALA A 27 13.52 -29.55 3.68
CA ALA A 27 14.39 -29.93 4.79
C ALA A 27 14.95 -28.68 5.48
N LYS A 28 15.66 -28.87 6.60
CA LYS A 28 16.26 -27.78 7.36
C LYS A 28 17.33 -27.05 6.53
N GLY A 29 17.13 -25.75 6.36
CA GLY A 29 18.01 -24.90 5.54
C GLY A 29 17.63 -24.82 4.07
N ASP A 30 16.67 -25.63 3.60
CA ASP A 30 16.07 -25.45 2.28
C ASP A 30 15.16 -24.23 2.26
N GLU A 31 15.14 -23.56 1.11
CA GLU A 31 14.32 -22.38 0.89
C GLU A 31 13.74 -22.33 -0.51
N LEU A 32 12.49 -21.87 -0.60
CA LEU A 32 11.90 -21.38 -1.84
C LEU A 32 12.06 -19.86 -1.86
N ARG A 33 12.63 -19.29 -2.92
CA ARG A 33 12.81 -17.84 -3.08
C ARG A 33 12.24 -17.33 -4.40
N ASP A 34 11.62 -16.16 -4.33
CA ASP A 34 11.02 -15.37 -5.40
C ASP A 34 10.13 -16.18 -6.35
N TYR A 35 9.43 -17.20 -5.83
CA TYR A 35 8.53 -18.00 -6.66
C TYR A 35 7.30 -17.18 -7.03
N LYS A 36 7.18 -16.77 -8.29
CA LYS A 36 6.00 -16.04 -8.77
C LYS A 36 4.82 -16.99 -8.91
N LEU A 37 3.73 -16.72 -8.19
CA LEU A 37 2.51 -17.50 -8.28
C LEU A 37 1.93 -17.41 -9.72
N PRO A 38 1.87 -18.52 -10.49
CA PRO A 38 1.40 -18.49 -11.88
C PRO A 38 -0.11 -18.22 -12.00
N SER A 39 -0.85 -18.46 -10.92
CA SER A 39 -2.28 -18.20 -10.77
C SER A 39 -2.60 -18.03 -9.28
N SER A 40 -3.84 -17.66 -8.95
CA SER A 40 -4.29 -17.59 -7.56
C SER A 40 -4.14 -18.94 -6.88
N ALA A 41 -3.69 -18.92 -5.63
CA ALA A 41 -3.32 -20.14 -4.93
C ALA A 41 -3.71 -20.10 -3.46
N PHE A 42 -4.19 -21.23 -2.96
CA PHE A 42 -4.17 -21.53 -1.53
C PHE A 42 -2.87 -22.24 -1.16
N LEU A 43 -2.25 -21.79 -0.09
CA LEU A 43 -1.14 -22.44 0.56
C LEU A 43 -1.67 -23.10 1.82
N TRP A 44 -1.52 -24.42 1.91
CA TRP A 44 -1.93 -25.19 3.07
C TRP A 44 -0.70 -25.79 3.74
N MET A 45 -0.38 -25.36 4.95
CA MET A 45 0.73 -25.91 5.73
C MET A 45 0.18 -26.87 6.77
N THR A 46 0.83 -28.01 6.92
CA THR A 46 0.35 -29.09 7.82
C THR A 46 1.34 -29.42 8.92
N ARG A 47 2.64 -29.26 8.67
CA ARG A 47 3.68 -29.69 9.60
C ARG A 47 4.94 -28.84 9.48
N GLY A 48 5.60 -28.67 10.61
CA GLY A 48 6.88 -28.00 10.75
C GLY A 48 6.77 -26.54 11.14
N ARG A 49 7.90 -25.99 11.57
CA ARG A 49 8.07 -24.55 11.82
C ARG A 49 8.87 -23.90 10.72
N GLY A 50 8.42 -22.73 10.29
CA GLY A 50 9.04 -22.00 9.21
C GLY A 50 8.53 -20.58 9.09
N ARG A 51 9.02 -19.89 8.07
CA ARG A 51 8.57 -18.57 7.69
C ARG A 51 8.13 -18.59 6.23
N VAL A 52 6.91 -18.16 5.96
CA VAL A 52 6.41 -17.99 4.60
C VAL A 52 6.29 -16.50 4.32
N MET A 53 6.78 -16.04 3.18
CA MET A 53 6.57 -14.67 2.72
C MET A 53 5.71 -14.69 1.45
N LEU A 54 4.58 -13.97 1.48
CA LEU A 54 3.75 -13.74 0.29
C LEU A 54 3.76 -12.26 -0.02
N ASN A 55 4.20 -11.91 -1.23
CA ASN A 55 4.40 -10.55 -1.70
C ASN A 55 5.12 -9.67 -0.66
N LYS A 56 6.21 -10.21 -0.11
CA LYS A 56 7.01 -9.63 0.99
C LYS A 56 6.32 -9.60 2.37
N ASN A 57 5.04 -9.91 2.53
CA ASN A 57 4.46 -10.03 3.88
C ASN A 57 4.84 -11.37 4.51
N GLY A 58 5.46 -11.33 5.68
CA GLY A 58 5.96 -12.50 6.39
C GLY A 58 4.92 -13.11 7.35
N TYR A 59 4.84 -14.43 7.34
CA TYR A 59 4.02 -15.27 8.21
C TYR A 59 4.93 -16.25 8.94
N THR A 60 4.88 -16.24 10.26
CA THR A 60 5.52 -17.30 11.06
C THR A 60 4.57 -18.48 11.11
N ILE A 61 5.04 -19.63 10.66
CA ILE A 61 4.25 -20.85 10.56
C ILE A 61 4.70 -21.81 11.66
N ASP A 62 3.72 -22.34 12.37
CA ASP A 62 3.89 -23.39 13.38
C ASP A 62 2.73 -24.39 13.25
N GLY A 63 2.94 -25.45 12.47
CA GLY A 63 1.89 -26.42 12.15
C GLY A 63 0.82 -25.87 11.20
N PHE A 64 -0.45 -26.13 11.47
CA PHE A 64 -1.55 -25.87 10.53
C PHE A 64 -1.81 -24.40 10.25
N HIS A 65 -1.61 -23.98 9.01
CA HIS A 65 -1.86 -22.61 8.57
C HIS A 65 -2.40 -22.60 7.14
N VAL A 66 -3.36 -21.72 6.85
CA VAL A 66 -3.79 -21.42 5.47
C VAL A 66 -3.32 -20.04 5.11
N LEU A 67 -2.69 -19.89 3.94
CA LEU A 67 -2.51 -18.59 3.29
C LEU A 67 -3.18 -18.61 1.91
N HIS A 68 -3.49 -17.43 1.39
CA HIS A 68 -3.95 -17.24 0.03
C HIS A 68 -3.16 -16.11 -0.63
N GLY A 69 -2.79 -16.32 -1.88
CA GLY A 69 -2.11 -15.33 -2.70
C GLY A 69 -2.69 -15.27 -4.11
N GLY A 70 -2.76 -14.06 -4.65
CA GLY A 70 -3.17 -13.81 -6.03
C GLY A 70 -2.07 -14.15 -7.05
N LYS A 71 -2.48 -14.29 -8.31
CA LYS A 71 -1.56 -14.40 -9.45
C LYS A 71 -0.51 -13.27 -9.43
N GLY A 72 0.75 -13.63 -9.66
CA GLY A 72 1.87 -12.69 -9.79
C GLY A 72 2.54 -12.32 -8.46
N MET A 73 1.94 -12.65 -7.31
CA MET A 73 2.58 -12.46 -6.01
C MET A 73 3.83 -13.34 -5.88
N SER A 74 4.88 -12.83 -5.22
CA SER A 74 6.07 -13.62 -4.90
C SER A 74 5.82 -14.48 -3.67
N LEU A 75 6.31 -15.72 -3.70
CA LEU A 75 6.28 -16.65 -2.58
C LEU A 75 7.71 -17.02 -2.20
N ASP A 76 8.05 -16.77 -0.94
CA ASP A 76 9.25 -17.26 -0.29
C ASP A 76 8.86 -18.21 0.85
N VAL A 77 9.59 -19.30 1.04
CA VAL A 77 9.35 -20.25 2.14
C VAL A 77 10.70 -20.64 2.73
N PHE A 78 10.86 -20.46 4.03
CA PHE A 78 12.05 -20.78 4.79
C PHE A 78 11.69 -21.82 5.85
N SER A 79 12.38 -22.96 5.86
CA SER A 79 12.21 -23.96 6.93
C SER A 79 13.16 -23.68 8.10
N PHE A 80 12.66 -23.79 9.33
CA PHE A 80 13.50 -23.74 10.55
C PHE A 80 13.76 -25.15 11.12
N GLU A 81 13.11 -26.18 10.59
CA GLU A 81 13.15 -27.57 11.08
C GLU A 81 13.42 -28.56 9.94
N ASP A 82 13.69 -29.81 10.30
CA ASP A 82 14.03 -30.86 9.34
C ASP A 82 12.85 -31.29 8.45
N GLU A 83 11.61 -30.97 8.85
CA GLU A 83 10.41 -31.32 8.08
C GLU A 83 9.41 -30.15 8.06
N PHE A 84 9.44 -29.33 7.01
CA PHE A 84 8.40 -28.34 6.71
C PHE A 84 7.60 -28.76 5.47
N GLU A 85 6.30 -28.98 5.65
CA GLU A 85 5.41 -29.47 4.60
C GLU A 85 4.29 -28.48 4.30
N TYR A 86 4.16 -28.18 3.01
CA TYR A 86 3.10 -27.32 2.51
C TYR A 86 2.59 -27.76 1.15
N TYR A 87 1.35 -27.37 0.87
CA TYR A 87 0.65 -27.69 -0.35
C TYR A 87 0.22 -26.41 -1.06
N LEU A 88 0.19 -26.45 -2.38
CA LEU A 88 -0.26 -25.37 -3.25
C LEU A 88 -1.45 -25.85 -4.07
N ILE A 89 -2.59 -25.17 -3.94
CA ILE A 89 -3.79 -25.42 -4.74
C ILE A 89 -3.97 -24.24 -5.69
N PHE A 90 -3.65 -24.43 -6.97
CA PHE A 90 -3.74 -23.39 -7.99
C PHE A 90 -5.11 -23.39 -8.66
N TYR A 91 -5.70 -22.21 -8.80
CA TYR A 91 -7.00 -22.06 -9.43
C TYR A 91 -7.12 -20.77 -10.23
N LYS A 92 -8.12 -20.74 -11.13
CA LYS A 92 -8.55 -19.54 -11.85
C LYS A 92 -10.05 -19.38 -11.69
N ALA A 93 -10.48 -18.25 -11.16
CA ALA A 93 -11.89 -17.88 -11.11
C ALA A 93 -12.29 -17.07 -12.35
N LEU A 94 -13.46 -17.35 -12.91
CA LEU A 94 -14.08 -16.65 -14.03
C LEU A 94 -15.55 -16.40 -13.67
N LEU A 95 -16.03 -15.16 -13.75
CA LEU A 95 -17.45 -14.87 -13.53
C LEU A 95 -18.30 -15.48 -14.65
N ALA A 96 -19.43 -16.07 -14.29
CA ALA A 96 -20.30 -16.80 -15.21
C ALA A 96 -21.00 -15.93 -16.26
N VAL A 97 -21.02 -14.60 -16.11
CA VAL A 97 -21.71 -13.68 -17.03
C VAL A 97 -20.86 -12.44 -17.34
N PRO A 98 -20.37 -12.28 -18.59
CA PRO A 98 -19.86 -10.99 -19.06
C PRO A 98 -21.00 -9.97 -19.05
N GLY A 99 -20.89 -8.90 -18.24
CA GLY A 99 -21.83 -7.77 -18.28
C GLY A 99 -22.63 -7.48 -17.00
N ASN A 100 -22.50 -8.29 -15.94
CA ASN A 100 -23.08 -7.92 -14.64
C ASN A 100 -22.25 -6.79 -13.99
N ARG A 101 -22.64 -5.54 -14.24
CA ARG A 101 -21.95 -4.31 -13.78
C ARG A 101 -21.76 -4.27 -12.26
N TYR A 102 -22.67 -4.88 -11.49
CA TYR A 102 -22.58 -4.94 -10.04
C TYR A 102 -21.43 -5.86 -9.59
N LEU A 103 -21.35 -7.08 -10.11
CA LEU A 103 -20.27 -8.02 -9.79
C LEU A 103 -18.90 -7.51 -10.27
N HIS A 104 -18.86 -6.84 -11.43
CA HIS A 104 -17.64 -6.17 -11.90
C HIS A 104 -17.18 -5.05 -10.96
N ARG A 105 -18.11 -4.27 -10.40
CA ARG A 105 -17.79 -3.25 -9.39
C ARG A 105 -17.25 -3.88 -8.11
N LEU A 106 -17.87 -4.96 -7.63
CA LEU A 106 -17.38 -5.68 -6.46
C LEU A 106 -15.95 -6.22 -6.69
N LEU A 107 -15.66 -6.78 -7.87
CA LEU A 107 -14.30 -7.23 -8.21
C LEU A 107 -13.28 -6.09 -8.21
N LYS A 108 -13.65 -4.88 -8.68
CA LYS A 108 -12.76 -3.71 -8.63
C LYS A 108 -12.49 -3.25 -7.20
N ASN A 109 -13.51 -3.29 -6.35
CA ASN A 109 -13.44 -2.80 -4.98
C ASN A 109 -12.78 -3.79 -4.00
N GLY A 110 -12.64 -5.06 -4.40
CA GLY A 110 -12.02 -6.09 -3.59
C GLY A 110 -12.15 -7.46 -4.25
N ASN A 111 -11.19 -7.82 -5.11
CA ASN A 111 -11.20 -9.10 -5.80
C ASN A 111 -10.77 -10.24 -4.86
N PRO A 112 -11.70 -11.11 -4.38
CA PRO A 112 -11.38 -12.13 -3.40
C PRO A 112 -10.41 -13.19 -3.95
N PHE A 113 -10.28 -13.29 -5.27
CA PHE A 113 -9.39 -14.23 -5.95
C PHE A 113 -7.95 -13.70 -6.05
N HIS A 114 -7.70 -12.42 -5.78
CA HIS A 114 -6.35 -11.82 -5.85
C HIS A 114 -5.86 -11.26 -4.53
N ILE A 115 -6.72 -11.08 -3.53
CA ILE A 115 -6.31 -10.59 -2.22
C ILE A 115 -5.46 -11.60 -1.46
N GLN A 116 -4.60 -11.07 -0.60
CA GLN A 116 -3.76 -11.86 0.29
C GLN A 116 -4.40 -11.97 1.66
N TYR A 117 -4.47 -13.18 2.21
CA TYR A 117 -4.91 -13.42 3.57
C TYR A 117 -4.29 -14.69 4.14
N GLY A 118 -4.30 -14.81 5.45
CA GLY A 118 -3.77 -15.99 6.13
C GLY A 118 -4.25 -16.08 7.57
N PHE A 119 -4.48 -17.31 8.04
CA PHE A 119 -4.93 -17.56 9.41
C PHE A 119 -4.65 -19.01 9.84
N VAL A 120 -4.80 -19.25 11.14
CA VAL A 120 -4.78 -20.60 11.75
C VAL A 120 -6.21 -21.10 11.83
N PRO A 121 -6.60 -22.17 11.13
CA PRO A 121 -7.96 -22.67 11.19
C PRO A 121 -8.30 -23.25 12.56
N ASN A 122 -9.53 -23.04 13.04
CA ASN A 122 -10.04 -23.63 14.29
C ASN A 122 -10.26 -25.15 14.17
N ALA A 123 -10.61 -25.63 12.97
CA ALA A 123 -10.80 -27.03 12.67
C ALA A 123 -9.91 -27.44 11.48
N PRO A 124 -8.58 -27.51 11.67
CA PRO A 124 -7.63 -27.70 10.58
C PRO A 124 -7.74 -29.07 9.92
N LEU A 125 -8.16 -30.10 10.67
CA LEU A 125 -8.37 -31.44 10.12
C LEU A 125 -9.50 -31.50 9.10
N ALA A 126 -10.56 -30.69 9.28
CA ALA A 126 -11.68 -30.63 8.32
C ALA A 126 -11.26 -30.05 6.96
N LEU A 127 -10.26 -29.14 6.96
CA LEU A 127 -9.63 -28.63 5.75
C LEU A 127 -8.63 -29.63 5.18
N HIS A 128 -7.83 -30.28 6.04
CA HIS A 128 -6.86 -31.28 5.62
C HIS A 128 -7.50 -32.47 4.90
N MET A 129 -8.61 -32.99 5.42
CA MET A 129 -9.33 -34.11 4.79
C MET A 129 -9.81 -33.74 3.38
N LYS A 130 -10.39 -32.55 3.21
CA LYS A 130 -10.82 -32.06 1.90
C LYS A 130 -9.63 -31.89 0.95
N PHE A 131 -8.50 -31.39 1.45
CA PHE A 131 -7.27 -31.34 0.66
C PHE A 131 -6.84 -32.74 0.18
N GLN A 132 -6.77 -33.73 1.06
CA GLN A 132 -6.36 -35.09 0.71
C GLN A 132 -7.30 -35.72 -0.34
N MET A 133 -8.62 -35.54 -0.19
CA MET A 133 -9.61 -36.00 -1.16
C MET A 133 -9.40 -35.35 -2.54
N MET A 134 -9.12 -34.04 -2.54
CA MET A 134 -8.87 -33.27 -3.77
C MET A 134 -7.59 -33.74 -4.46
N GLU A 135 -6.51 -33.93 -3.70
CA GLU A 135 -5.20 -34.33 -4.19
C GLU A 135 -5.19 -35.77 -4.73
N GLN A 136 -5.79 -36.71 -3.99
CA GLN A 136 -5.91 -38.10 -4.42
C GLN A 136 -6.67 -38.23 -5.74
N SER A 137 -7.75 -37.45 -5.90
CA SER A 137 -8.51 -37.44 -7.14
C SER A 137 -7.74 -36.73 -8.27
N TRP A 138 -7.10 -35.59 -7.99
CA TRP A 138 -6.29 -34.86 -8.97
C TRP A 138 -5.18 -35.73 -9.60
N ARG A 139 -4.52 -36.57 -8.79
CA ARG A 139 -3.47 -37.50 -9.25
C ARG A 139 -3.94 -38.53 -10.28
N LYS A 140 -5.23 -38.89 -10.31
CA LYS A 140 -5.77 -39.89 -11.25
C LYS A 140 -5.99 -39.35 -12.66
N LEU A 141 -6.04 -38.03 -12.82
CA LEU A 141 -6.09 -37.30 -14.10
C LEU A 141 -7.28 -37.61 -15.04
N THR A 142 -8.25 -38.44 -14.63
CA THR A 142 -9.47 -38.70 -15.41
C THR A 142 -10.41 -37.48 -15.42
N SER A 143 -11.29 -37.38 -16.42
CA SER A 143 -12.27 -36.30 -16.48
C SER A 143 -13.24 -36.30 -15.28
N LEU A 144 -13.64 -37.50 -14.83
CA LEU A 144 -14.52 -37.65 -13.66
C LEU A 144 -13.82 -37.21 -12.38
N ASP A 145 -12.55 -37.60 -12.19
CA ASP A 145 -11.75 -37.20 -11.04
C ASP A 145 -11.48 -35.69 -11.03
N LYS A 146 -11.20 -35.08 -12.18
CA LYS A 146 -11.06 -33.62 -12.28
C LYS A 146 -12.35 -32.88 -11.88
N LEU A 147 -13.50 -33.42 -12.25
CA LEU A 147 -14.80 -32.87 -11.84
C LEU A 147 -15.03 -33.05 -10.33
N TYR A 148 -14.70 -34.22 -9.78
CA TYR A 148 -14.77 -34.49 -8.36
C TYR A 148 -13.86 -33.55 -7.54
N ALA A 149 -12.58 -33.44 -7.92
CA ALA A 149 -11.62 -32.53 -7.29
C ALA A 149 -12.10 -31.07 -7.36
N LYS A 150 -12.70 -30.64 -8.47
CA LYS A 150 -13.35 -29.33 -8.57
C LYS A 150 -14.49 -29.18 -7.57
N GLY A 151 -15.34 -30.18 -7.38
CA GLY A 151 -16.40 -30.18 -6.36
C GLY A 151 -15.83 -30.07 -4.94
N VAL A 152 -14.78 -30.82 -4.64
CA VAL A 152 -14.08 -30.78 -3.34
C VAL A 152 -13.43 -29.41 -3.09
N LEU A 153 -12.93 -28.72 -4.13
CA LEU A 153 -12.41 -27.35 -3.99
C LEU A 153 -13.48 -26.37 -3.49
N TYR A 154 -14.72 -26.48 -3.96
CA TYR A 154 -15.81 -25.64 -3.45
C TYR A 154 -16.14 -25.97 -1.99
N GLN A 155 -16.13 -27.26 -1.62
CA GLN A 155 -16.30 -27.66 -0.21
C GLN A 155 -15.17 -27.14 0.68
N PHE A 156 -13.93 -27.15 0.17
CA PHE A 156 -12.75 -26.61 0.86
C PHE A 156 -12.89 -25.11 1.07
N ALA A 157 -13.23 -24.35 0.02
CA ALA A 157 -13.42 -22.91 0.11
C ALA A 157 -14.57 -22.54 1.07
N SER A 158 -15.71 -23.25 1.01
CA SER A 158 -16.84 -23.03 1.92
C SER A 158 -16.47 -23.27 3.39
N GLU A 159 -15.80 -24.39 3.68
CA GLU A 159 -15.28 -24.69 5.02
C GLU A 159 -14.31 -23.60 5.50
N LEU A 160 -13.38 -23.19 4.63
CA LEU A 160 -12.39 -22.16 4.93
C LEU A 160 -13.08 -20.85 5.33
N PHE A 161 -14.03 -20.38 4.53
CA PHE A 161 -14.73 -19.13 4.78
C PHE A 161 -15.64 -19.19 6.00
N SER A 162 -16.26 -20.35 6.28
CA SER A 162 -17.02 -20.56 7.52
C SER A 162 -16.13 -20.43 8.76
N GLN A 163 -14.94 -21.04 8.73
CA GLN A 163 -13.96 -20.90 9.81
C GLN A 163 -13.43 -19.46 9.94
N MET A 164 -13.24 -18.76 8.82
CA MET A 164 -12.87 -17.34 8.83
C MET A 164 -13.97 -16.42 9.38
N ALA A 165 -15.24 -16.71 9.10
CA ALA A 165 -16.36 -15.89 9.57
C ALA A 165 -16.63 -16.07 11.07
N THR A 166 -16.47 -17.29 11.59
CA THR A 166 -16.66 -17.61 13.01
C THR A 166 -15.51 -17.10 13.88
N GLN A 167 -14.29 -17.07 13.35
CA GLN A 167 -13.18 -16.33 13.94
C GLN A 167 -13.32 -14.84 13.58
N LYS A 168 -14.07 -14.03 14.36
CA LYS A 168 -14.04 -12.55 14.26
C LYS A 168 -12.58 -12.10 14.17
N ALA A 169 -12.13 -11.78 12.95
CA ALA A 169 -10.78 -11.42 12.57
C ALA A 169 -9.69 -11.93 13.54
N GLY A 170 -9.38 -13.22 13.47
CA GLY A 170 -8.07 -13.73 13.85
C GLY A 170 -7.02 -13.15 12.90
N THR A 171 -6.84 -11.83 12.96
CA THR A 171 -5.87 -11.07 12.19
C THR A 171 -4.51 -11.57 12.64
N MET A 172 -3.92 -12.48 11.89
CA MET A 172 -2.53 -12.84 12.14
C MET A 172 -1.72 -11.57 11.87
N ARG A 173 -1.08 -11.08 12.95
CA ARG A 173 -0.26 -9.87 12.99
C ARG A 173 0.65 -9.81 11.79
N ILE A 174 0.55 -8.74 11.02
CA ILE A 174 1.62 -8.36 10.09
C ILE A 174 2.90 -8.29 10.92
N ASP A 175 3.95 -8.99 10.50
CA ASP A 175 5.21 -8.99 11.23
C ASP A 175 5.89 -7.62 11.13
N LEU A 176 5.57 -6.75 12.09
CA LEU A 176 6.09 -5.38 12.18
C LEU A 176 7.61 -5.36 12.28
N VAL A 177 8.25 -6.39 12.87
CA VAL A 177 9.71 -6.47 12.93
C VAL A 177 10.27 -6.69 11.54
N SER A 178 9.69 -7.62 10.78
CA SER A 178 10.11 -7.85 9.40
C SER A 178 9.87 -6.67 8.48
N GLN A 179 8.79 -5.92 8.66
CA GLN A 179 8.57 -4.69 7.88
C GLN A 179 9.58 -3.59 8.24
N ALA A 180 9.91 -3.44 9.52
CA ALA A 180 10.92 -2.51 9.98
C ALA A 180 12.33 -2.89 9.51
N MET A 181 12.70 -4.18 9.54
CA MET A 181 13.98 -4.66 9.01
C MET A 181 14.13 -4.30 7.54
N ARG A 182 13.08 -4.52 6.73
CA ARG A 182 13.08 -4.15 5.31
C ARG A 182 13.28 -2.66 5.10
N TYR A 183 12.51 -1.85 5.82
CA TYR A 183 12.66 -0.40 5.70
C TYR A 183 14.08 0.06 6.08
N ILE A 184 14.65 -0.53 7.14
CA ILE A 184 16.03 -0.28 7.56
C ILE A 184 17.01 -0.68 6.45
N GLU A 185 16.83 -1.84 5.81
CA GLU A 185 17.71 -2.33 4.74
C GLU A 185 17.59 -1.51 3.45
N ASP A 186 16.38 -1.09 3.07
CA ASP A 186 16.15 -0.30 1.86
C ASP A 186 16.61 1.15 2.02
N SER A 187 16.62 1.68 3.25
CA SER A 187 16.86 3.10 3.54
C SER A 187 18.09 3.36 4.43
N TYR A 188 18.97 2.37 4.65
CA TYR A 188 20.02 2.43 5.68
C TYR A 188 20.96 3.65 5.58
N SER A 189 21.13 4.21 4.37
CA SER A 189 21.95 5.39 4.10
C SER A 189 21.30 6.72 4.51
N GLU A 190 20.01 6.72 4.85
CA GLU A 190 19.24 7.91 5.23
C GLU A 190 19.20 8.14 6.74
N GLN A 191 18.69 9.28 7.19
CA GLN A 191 18.52 9.56 8.63
C GLN A 191 17.30 8.83 9.19
N ILE A 192 17.49 7.56 9.55
CA ILE A 192 16.44 6.73 10.15
C ILE A 192 16.37 6.93 11.66
N THR A 193 15.16 7.19 12.17
CA THR A 193 14.83 7.18 13.60
C THR A 193 13.87 6.03 13.91
N VAL A 194 13.84 5.56 15.17
CA VAL A 194 12.88 4.51 15.57
C VAL A 194 11.46 5.00 15.44
N GLU A 195 11.24 6.28 15.75
CA GLU A 195 9.97 7.00 15.61
C GLU A 195 9.52 7.03 14.15
N GLY A 196 10.43 7.29 13.21
CA GLY A 196 10.14 7.27 11.77
C GLY A 196 9.73 5.89 11.27
N ILE A 197 10.47 4.84 11.66
CA ILE A 197 10.12 3.45 11.30
C ILE A 197 8.76 3.09 11.91
N ALA A 198 8.54 3.41 13.18
CA ALA A 198 7.32 3.06 13.88
C ALA A 198 6.10 3.78 13.28
N GLY A 199 6.26 5.06 12.92
CA GLY A 199 5.24 5.85 12.21
C GLY A 199 4.87 5.27 10.84
N LEU A 200 5.87 4.84 10.05
CA LEU A 200 5.65 4.14 8.77
C LEU A 200 4.87 2.84 8.92
N LEU A 201 5.00 2.18 10.06
CA LEU A 201 4.38 0.88 10.34
C LEU A 201 3.09 0.99 11.17
N GLY A 202 2.63 2.21 11.47
CA GLY A 202 1.44 2.46 12.27
C GLY A 202 1.55 1.90 13.70
N CYS A 203 2.72 2.01 14.33
CA CYS A 203 2.93 1.56 15.72
C CYS A 203 3.82 2.52 16.51
N SER A 204 3.89 2.37 17.84
CA SER A 204 4.77 3.20 18.67
C SER A 204 6.23 2.72 18.68
N SER A 205 7.18 3.65 18.78
CA SER A 205 8.63 3.33 18.80
C SER A 205 9.02 2.44 19.98
N SER A 206 8.38 2.62 21.13
CA SER A 206 8.50 1.79 22.33
C SER A 206 7.96 0.37 22.11
N PHE A 207 6.88 0.22 21.36
CA PHE A 207 6.33 -1.10 21.01
C PHE A 207 7.25 -1.81 20.01
N LEU A 208 7.68 -1.12 18.95
CA LEU A 208 8.60 -1.65 17.96
C LEU A 208 9.93 -2.09 18.59
N SER A 209 10.50 -1.27 19.48
CA SER A 209 11.75 -1.60 20.19
C SER A 209 11.64 -2.81 21.10
N ARG A 210 10.53 -2.95 21.83
CA ARG A 210 10.25 -4.15 22.64
C ARG A 210 10.09 -5.39 21.75
N LEU A 211 9.45 -5.24 20.59
CA LEU A 211 9.23 -6.32 19.65
C LEU A 211 10.54 -6.79 19.00
N PHE A 212 11.40 -5.86 18.60
CA PHE A 212 12.77 -6.13 18.11
C PHE A 212 13.62 -6.86 19.15
N LYS A 213 13.63 -6.38 20.41
CA LYS A 213 14.38 -7.07 21.48
C LYS A 213 13.86 -8.46 21.75
N LYS A 214 12.54 -8.65 21.70
CA LYS A 214 11.90 -9.94 21.94
C LYS A 214 12.17 -10.96 20.83
N GLN A 215 12.21 -10.52 19.56
CA GLN A 215 12.33 -11.41 18.40
C GLN A 215 13.76 -11.58 17.88
N LEU A 216 14.59 -10.54 17.95
CA LEU A 216 15.94 -10.50 17.38
C LEU A 216 17.04 -10.27 18.43
N GLY A 217 16.68 -10.05 19.70
CA GLY A 217 17.64 -9.77 20.77
C GLY A 217 18.33 -8.40 20.68
N THR A 218 17.94 -7.55 19.74
CA THR A 218 18.55 -6.23 19.46
C THR A 218 17.48 -5.16 19.34
N THR A 219 17.85 -3.88 19.32
CA THR A 219 16.95 -2.76 19.02
C THR A 219 16.99 -2.37 17.53
N PRO A 220 15.99 -1.63 17.00
CA PRO A 220 16.00 -1.16 15.61
C PRO A 220 17.26 -0.35 15.24
N ILE A 221 17.77 0.49 16.15
CA ILE A 221 18.99 1.28 15.93
C ILE A 221 20.26 0.42 15.98
N GLU A 222 20.30 -0.58 16.86
CA GLU A 222 21.42 -1.54 16.87
C GLU A 222 21.45 -2.38 15.59
N TYR A 223 20.28 -2.80 15.11
CA TYR A 223 20.13 -3.51 13.82
C TYR A 223 20.62 -2.64 12.65
N LEU A 224 20.14 -1.39 12.54
CA LEU A 224 20.60 -0.42 11.55
C LEU A 224 22.12 -0.18 11.64
N THR A 225 22.65 -0.05 12.86
CA THR A 225 24.09 0.12 13.07
C THR A 225 24.85 -1.08 12.54
N GLY A 226 24.36 -2.31 12.77
CA GLY A 226 24.95 -3.53 12.20
C GLY A 226 25.03 -3.50 10.67
N ILE A 227 23.92 -3.14 10.00
CA ILE A 227 23.85 -3.01 8.54
C ILE A 227 24.87 -1.97 8.03
N ARG A 228 24.89 -0.77 8.64
CA ARG A 228 25.84 0.30 8.25
C ARG A 228 27.29 -0.13 8.40
N ILE A 229 27.64 -0.83 9.47
CA ILE A 229 29.00 -1.32 9.69
C ILE A 229 29.37 -2.42 8.72
N ALA A 230 28.44 -3.32 8.35
CA ALA A 230 28.68 -4.33 7.31
C ALA A 230 28.98 -3.68 5.95
N HIS A 231 28.17 -2.71 5.54
CA HIS A 231 28.41 -1.93 4.31
C HIS A 231 29.73 -1.15 4.35
N ALA A 232 30.02 -0.49 5.48
CA ALA A 232 31.28 0.22 5.66
C ALA A 232 32.50 -0.70 5.57
N SER A 233 32.42 -1.88 6.21
CA SER A 233 33.49 -2.89 6.17
C SER A 233 33.78 -3.32 4.74
N ARG A 234 32.72 -3.57 3.94
CA ARG A 234 32.84 -3.91 2.53
C ARG A 234 33.50 -2.78 1.71
N LEU A 235 33.04 -1.55 1.86
CA LEU A 235 33.61 -0.39 1.16
C LEU A 235 35.07 -0.14 1.54
N LEU A 236 35.43 -0.36 2.80
CA LEU A 236 36.82 -0.23 3.28
C LEU A 236 37.75 -1.29 2.67
N THR A 237 37.25 -2.48 2.34
CA THR A 237 38.07 -3.56 1.76
C THR A 237 38.07 -3.57 0.24
N GLU A 238 36.97 -3.17 -0.40
CA GLU A 238 36.80 -3.26 -1.85
C GLU A 238 37.22 -1.99 -2.60
N THR A 239 37.30 -0.85 -1.93
CA THR A 239 37.50 0.45 -2.58
C THR A 239 38.64 1.25 -1.96
N LYS A 240 39.10 2.27 -2.70
CA LYS A 240 40.03 3.30 -2.20
C LYS A 240 39.32 4.54 -1.66
N ALA A 241 37.99 4.48 -1.48
CA ALA A 241 37.19 5.63 -1.07
C ALA A 241 37.73 6.24 0.24
N THR A 242 37.69 7.57 0.31
CA THR A 242 38.08 8.32 1.50
C THR A 242 37.13 8.03 2.66
N MET A 243 37.57 8.31 3.89
CA MET A 243 36.73 8.13 5.06
C MET A 243 35.46 8.99 5.00
N GLN A 244 35.54 10.17 4.38
CA GLN A 244 34.41 11.08 4.23
C GLN A 244 33.36 10.54 3.24
N GLU A 245 33.79 10.04 2.08
CA GLU A 245 32.90 9.40 1.09
C GLU A 245 32.20 8.17 1.66
N ILE A 246 32.94 7.31 2.38
CA ILE A 246 32.35 6.13 3.02
C ILE A 246 31.33 6.55 4.06
N THR A 247 31.67 7.52 4.92
CA THR A 247 30.77 8.02 5.98
C THR A 247 29.46 8.58 5.39
N SER A 248 29.54 9.39 4.33
CA SER A 248 28.35 9.95 3.65
C SER A 248 27.51 8.86 2.95
N SER A 249 28.12 7.83 2.38
CA SER A 249 27.42 6.75 1.66
C SER A 249 26.61 5.81 2.55
N ILE A 250 26.95 5.72 3.85
CA ILE A 250 26.32 4.78 4.81
C ILE A 250 25.42 5.47 5.85
N GLY A 251 25.16 6.78 5.69
CA GLY A 251 24.21 7.52 6.54
C GLY A 251 24.76 8.05 7.87
N TYR A 252 26.08 8.25 7.98
CA TYR A 252 26.66 9.04 9.08
C TYR A 252 27.01 10.45 8.58
N LEU A 253 26.82 11.47 9.42
CA LEU A 253 27.21 12.85 9.11
C LEU A 253 28.62 13.19 9.57
N ASP A 254 29.11 12.50 10.61
CA ASP A 254 30.36 12.81 11.28
C ASP A 254 31.32 11.60 11.21
N VAL A 255 32.50 11.82 10.61
CA VAL A 255 33.55 10.81 10.40
C VAL A 255 34.15 10.32 11.72
N TYR A 256 34.28 11.19 12.72
CA TYR A 256 34.78 10.86 14.05
C TYR A 256 33.76 10.02 14.83
N TYR A 257 32.47 10.36 14.73
CA TYR A 257 31.40 9.56 15.32
C TYR A 257 31.36 8.16 14.69
N PHE A 258 31.35 8.07 13.35
CA PHE A 258 31.43 6.81 12.63
C PHE A 258 32.63 5.96 13.06
N SER A 259 33.82 6.55 13.14
CA SER A 259 35.04 5.83 13.53
C SER A 259 34.96 5.21 14.92
N ARG A 260 34.30 5.89 15.87
CA ARG A 260 34.05 5.35 17.23
C ARG A 260 33.07 4.19 17.20
N VAL A 261 31.95 4.34 16.47
CA VAL A 261 30.93 3.28 16.33
C VAL A 261 31.51 2.05 15.64
N PHE A 262 32.28 2.25 14.56
CA PHE A 262 32.95 1.16 13.83
C PHE A 262 33.93 0.40 14.72
N LYS A 263 34.78 1.11 15.49
CA LYS A 263 35.69 0.47 16.44
C LYS A 263 34.95 -0.29 17.53
N LYS A 264 33.82 0.24 18.01
CA LYS A 264 32.98 -0.42 19.02
C LYS A 264 32.39 -1.74 18.49
N GLN A 265 31.98 -1.78 17.22
CA GLN A 265 31.34 -2.96 16.61
C GLN A 265 32.33 -4.00 16.08
N THR A 266 33.48 -3.56 15.54
CA THR A 266 34.46 -4.45 14.89
C THR A 266 35.70 -4.73 15.74
N GLY A 267 35.88 -4.01 16.84
CA GLY A 267 37.09 -4.04 17.67
C GLY A 267 38.28 -3.24 17.11
N LEU A 268 38.22 -2.79 15.85
CA LEU A 268 39.32 -2.13 15.16
C LEU A 268 38.91 -0.77 14.58
N PRO A 269 39.79 0.25 14.60
CA PRO A 269 39.54 1.51 13.88
C PRO A 269 39.44 1.28 12.36
N PRO A 270 38.58 2.01 11.62
CA PRO A 270 38.38 1.82 10.18
C PRO A 270 39.65 1.80 9.32
N LEU A 271 40.59 2.70 9.59
CA LEU A 271 41.87 2.77 8.84
C LEU A 271 42.75 1.54 9.07
N ARG A 272 42.77 1.03 10.30
CA ARG A 272 43.49 -0.20 10.65
C ARG A 272 42.79 -1.43 10.08
N PHE A 273 41.46 -1.42 10.03
CA PHE A 273 40.67 -2.46 9.38
C PHE A 273 40.98 -2.54 7.88
N ARG A 274 41.07 -1.40 7.20
CA ARG A 274 41.50 -1.29 5.79
C ARG A 274 42.92 -1.80 5.56
N SER A 275 43.90 -1.39 6.38
CA SER A 275 45.30 -1.79 6.20
C SER A 275 45.47 -3.31 6.33
N LEU A 276 44.84 -3.93 7.33
CA LEU A 276 44.91 -5.38 7.55
C LEU A 276 44.23 -6.19 6.44
N ALA A 277 43.13 -5.67 5.87
CA ALA A 277 42.49 -6.30 4.71
C ALA A 277 43.34 -6.19 3.44
N THR A 278 44.07 -5.09 3.29
CA THR A 278 44.99 -4.87 2.15
C THR A 278 46.26 -5.72 2.29
N GLU A 279 46.77 -5.94 3.50
CA GLU A 279 47.92 -6.82 3.76
C GLU A 279 47.59 -8.30 3.47
N LYS A 280 46.35 -8.75 3.68
CA LYS A 280 45.91 -10.11 3.31
C LYS A 280 45.81 -10.34 1.80
N SER A 281 45.65 -9.31 0.97
CA SER A 281 45.61 -9.46 -0.50
C SER A 281 46.98 -9.36 -1.17
N VAL A 282 48.01 -8.90 -0.43
CA VAL A 282 49.40 -8.79 -0.91
C VAL A 282 50.27 -9.86 -0.24
N GLN A 283 49.91 -11.13 -0.40
CA GLN A 283 50.90 -12.21 -0.24
C GLN A 283 51.72 -12.30 -1.53
N LYS A 284 52.62 -11.32 -1.74
CA LYS A 284 53.72 -11.46 -2.70
C LYS A 284 54.76 -12.40 -2.09
N SER A 285 54.82 -13.64 -2.57
CA SER A 285 55.99 -14.49 -2.37
C SER A 285 57.22 -13.83 -3.00
N PRO A 286 58.28 -13.49 -2.23
CA PRO A 286 59.52 -12.99 -2.76
C PRO A 286 60.60 -14.06 -2.55
N PHE A 287 60.53 -15.15 -3.30
CA PHE A 287 61.70 -15.99 -3.53
C PHE A 287 61.82 -16.27 -5.01
N ILE A 288 62.58 -15.41 -5.68
CA ILE A 288 63.35 -15.79 -6.85
C ILE A 288 64.35 -16.84 -6.37
N ARG A 289 64.23 -18.08 -6.84
CA ARG A 289 65.34 -19.05 -6.84
C ARG A 289 65.68 -19.42 -8.28
N SER A 290 66.79 -18.82 -8.71
CA SER A 290 67.69 -19.15 -9.82
C SER A 290 67.64 -20.61 -10.33
N ASP A 291 67.59 -20.76 -11.66
CA ASP A 291 67.69 -22.00 -12.47
C ASP A 291 69.07 -22.70 -12.43
N GLN A 292 69.85 -22.55 -11.34
CA GLN A 292 71.19 -23.12 -11.20
C GLN A 292 71.36 -23.71 -9.80
N ALA A 293 71.03 -24.99 -9.63
CA ALA A 293 71.45 -25.79 -8.49
C ALA A 293 71.85 -27.20 -8.94
N ILE A 294 73.14 -27.50 -8.88
CA ILE A 294 73.82 -28.73 -9.33
C ILE A 294 73.86 -29.75 -8.16
N VAL A 295 72.71 -30.08 -7.55
CA VAL A 295 72.67 -31.11 -6.49
C VAL A 295 71.48 -32.03 -6.69
N PRO A 296 71.68 -33.35 -6.88
CA PRO A 296 70.59 -34.30 -7.01
C PRO A 296 70.30 -34.98 -5.66
N GLN A 297 69.06 -34.97 -5.20
CA GLN A 297 68.55 -36.00 -4.27
C GLN A 297 67.07 -36.27 -4.59
N LYS A 298 66.75 -37.41 -5.23
CA LYS A 298 66.41 -38.72 -4.60
C LYS A 298 65.31 -38.57 -3.54
N GLY A 299 64.12 -39.16 -3.62
CA GLY A 299 63.71 -40.42 -4.26
C GLY A 299 63.43 -41.46 -3.17
N ARG A 300 62.14 -41.80 -2.97
CA ARG A 300 61.51 -42.98 -2.32
C ARG A 300 60.02 -42.62 -2.15
N SER A 301 59.00 -43.09 -2.88
CA SER A 301 58.69 -44.31 -3.63
C SER A 301 58.33 -45.55 -2.79
N TYR A 302 57.25 -46.21 -3.24
CA TYR A 302 56.67 -47.55 -2.94
C TYR A 302 55.72 -47.66 -1.74
N ASN A 303 54.52 -48.27 -1.81
CA ASN A 303 53.79 -49.06 -2.84
C ASN A 303 52.30 -49.19 -2.39
N ASP A 304 51.24 -49.07 -3.19
CA ASP A 304 50.62 -49.97 -4.20
C ASP A 304 50.34 -51.44 -3.80
N ASN A 305 49.05 -51.85 -3.86
CA ASN A 305 48.50 -52.81 -4.84
C ASN A 305 47.03 -53.26 -4.52
N TYR A 306 46.06 -53.02 -5.42
CA TYR A 306 45.40 -53.97 -6.39
C TYR A 306 44.46 -55.02 -5.74
N SER A 307 43.21 -55.28 -6.19
CA SER A 307 42.77 -55.63 -7.55
C SER A 307 41.24 -55.46 -7.78
N GLN A 308 40.92 -54.99 -9.00
CA GLN A 308 39.84 -55.33 -9.96
C GLN A 308 38.58 -56.12 -9.54
N HIS A 309 37.39 -55.63 -9.95
CA HIS A 309 36.43 -56.27 -10.89
C HIS A 309 35.44 -55.21 -11.43
N GLU A 310 35.27 -55.13 -12.75
CA GLU A 310 34.19 -54.46 -13.51
C GLU A 310 33.20 -55.54 -14.04
N PRO A 311 32.08 -55.25 -14.77
CA PRO A 311 31.44 -53.98 -15.15
C PRO A 311 29.88 -53.99 -14.97
N GLU A 312 29.22 -52.83 -15.16
CA GLU A 312 28.03 -52.65 -16.04
C GLU A 312 27.27 -51.33 -15.75
N GLY A 313 26.91 -50.60 -16.82
CA GLY A 313 25.69 -49.79 -16.86
C GLY A 313 25.84 -48.29 -17.08
N ASP A 314 25.81 -47.88 -18.34
CA ASP A 314 25.81 -46.51 -18.88
C ASP A 314 24.89 -45.49 -18.19
N LEU A 315 25.38 -44.25 -18.02
CA LEU A 315 24.61 -43.02 -18.31
C LEU A 315 25.53 -41.92 -18.85
N THR A 316 25.22 -41.47 -20.06
CA THR A 316 25.89 -40.41 -20.81
C THR A 316 25.57 -39.02 -20.24
N MET A 317 26.61 -38.23 -19.92
CA MET A 317 26.52 -36.78 -19.76
C MET A 317 27.38 -36.12 -20.85
N ILE A 318 26.72 -35.53 -21.86
CA ILE A 318 27.30 -34.45 -22.66
C ILE A 318 26.70 -33.15 -22.13
N LYS A 319 27.49 -32.40 -21.37
CA LYS A 319 27.34 -30.94 -21.20
C LYS A 319 28.53 -30.32 -21.89
N ASP A 320 28.27 -29.73 -23.06
CA ASP A 320 28.76 -28.41 -23.47
C ASP A 320 28.62 -28.25 -24.98
N LEU A 321 27.54 -27.59 -25.40
CA LEU A 321 27.54 -26.87 -26.67
C LEU A 321 26.87 -25.51 -26.47
N LYS A 322 27.71 -24.50 -26.24
CA LYS A 322 27.33 -23.08 -26.29
C LYS A 322 26.90 -22.74 -27.71
N MET A 323 25.60 -22.74 -28.00
CA MET A 323 25.09 -22.12 -29.22
C MET A 323 24.97 -20.61 -29.02
N SER A 324 25.77 -19.90 -29.81
CA SER A 324 25.91 -18.46 -29.83
C SER A 324 24.64 -17.74 -30.28
N VAL A 325 24.40 -16.61 -29.62
CA VAL A 325 23.44 -15.52 -29.89
C VAL A 325 23.25 -15.14 -31.38
N GLY A 326 24.18 -15.51 -32.28
CA GLY A 326 24.08 -15.28 -33.72
C GLY A 326 22.93 -16.03 -34.42
N ALA A 327 22.49 -17.19 -33.92
CA ALA A 327 21.42 -17.96 -34.58
C ALA A 327 20.01 -17.35 -34.42
N VAL A 328 19.79 -16.56 -33.36
CA VAL A 328 18.49 -15.90 -33.11
C VAL A 328 18.37 -14.61 -33.93
N MET A 329 19.47 -13.89 -34.17
CA MET A 329 19.49 -12.68 -35.01
C MET A 329 19.26 -13.00 -36.50
N LEU A 330 19.70 -14.16 -36.99
CA LEU A 330 19.47 -14.60 -38.37
C LEU A 330 18.03 -15.04 -38.65
N LEU A 331 17.27 -15.43 -37.60
CA LEU A 331 15.88 -15.87 -37.72
C LEU A 331 14.87 -14.71 -37.71
N CYS A 332 15.26 -13.56 -37.16
CA CYS A 332 14.44 -12.34 -37.18
C CYS A 332 14.55 -11.56 -38.51
N MET A 333 15.65 -11.73 -39.26
CA MET A 333 15.87 -10.96 -40.49
C MET A 333 15.15 -11.54 -41.72
N THR A 334 14.72 -12.81 -41.67
CA THR A 334 13.98 -13.47 -42.76
C THR A 334 12.47 -13.23 -42.73
N LEU A 335 11.93 -12.71 -41.62
CA LEU A 335 10.51 -12.38 -41.47
C LEU A 335 10.14 -10.96 -41.97
N LEU A 336 11.12 -10.14 -42.34
CA LEU A 336 10.89 -8.75 -42.78
C LEU A 336 10.84 -8.57 -44.32
N PHE A 337 11.02 -9.62 -45.13
CA PHE A 337 11.08 -9.51 -46.60
C PHE A 337 9.99 -10.24 -47.40
N SER A 338 8.97 -10.82 -46.75
CA SER A 338 7.81 -11.40 -47.45
C SER A 338 6.53 -10.65 -47.15
N GLY A 339 6.36 -9.50 -47.79
CA GLY A 339 5.12 -8.74 -47.71
C GLY A 339 5.14 -7.50 -48.59
N CYS A 340 5.13 -7.70 -49.92
CA CYS A 340 4.41 -6.85 -50.89
C CYS A 340 4.76 -7.27 -52.33
N THR A 341 3.82 -7.98 -53.00
CA THR A 341 3.80 -8.12 -54.46
C THR A 341 2.62 -7.35 -55.05
N THR A 342 2.96 -6.25 -55.71
CA THR A 342 2.41 -5.63 -56.94
C THR A 342 0.92 -5.72 -57.29
N SER A 343 0.33 -4.54 -57.51
CA SER A 343 -0.65 -4.29 -58.57
C SER A 343 -0.36 -2.95 -59.25
N THR A 344 0.16 -3.09 -60.47
CA THR A 344 0.15 -2.27 -61.71
C THR A 344 -0.15 -0.77 -61.69
N SER A 345 0.70 -0.06 -62.45
CA SER A 345 0.74 1.38 -62.72
C SER A 345 -0.08 1.82 -63.94
N SER A 346 -0.49 3.10 -63.95
CA SER A 346 -0.58 3.96 -65.15
C SER A 346 -0.69 5.46 -64.76
N ILE A 347 0.42 6.23 -64.91
CA ILE A 347 0.65 7.47 -65.72
C ILE A 347 -0.61 8.38 -65.90
N GLU A 348 -0.74 9.70 -65.62
CA GLU A 348 0.08 10.96 -65.68
C GLU A 348 -0.79 12.15 -65.09
N PRO A 349 -0.44 13.46 -65.16
CA PRO A 349 0.69 14.23 -64.63
C PRO A 349 0.31 15.38 -63.64
N SER A 350 1.37 15.93 -63.05
CA SER A 350 1.56 17.24 -62.37
C SER A 350 0.48 18.34 -62.43
N VAL A 351 0.17 18.90 -61.26
CA VAL A 351 -0.04 20.35 -61.08
C VAL A 351 0.75 20.82 -59.85
N SER A 352 1.59 21.82 -60.08
CA SER A 352 2.39 22.54 -59.09
C SER A 352 1.69 23.79 -58.58
N ALA A 353 2.03 24.16 -57.34
CA ALA A 353 2.10 25.52 -56.75
C ALA A 353 0.95 25.97 -55.81
N GLY A 354 1.40 26.40 -54.62
CA GLY A 354 0.73 27.33 -53.70
C GLY A 354 -0.33 26.68 -52.81
N THR A 355 -0.15 26.55 -51.50
CA THR A 355 -0.02 27.69 -50.60
C THR A 355 0.55 27.23 -49.26
N SER A 356 1.56 27.97 -48.80
CA SER A 356 2.11 27.91 -47.46
C SER A 356 1.02 28.31 -46.45
N THR A 357 0.57 27.36 -45.65
CA THR A 357 -0.04 27.67 -44.35
C THR A 357 0.84 27.02 -43.30
N THR A 358 1.85 27.79 -42.86
CA THR A 358 2.59 27.53 -41.63
C THR A 358 1.58 27.53 -40.49
N VAL A 359 1.07 26.36 -40.15
CA VAL A 359 0.47 26.13 -38.83
C VAL A 359 1.63 26.22 -37.85
N ALA A 360 1.75 27.36 -37.18
CA ALA A 360 2.65 27.53 -36.07
C ALA A 360 2.38 26.42 -35.05
N GLN A 361 3.31 25.45 -34.97
CA GLN A 361 3.41 24.58 -33.81
C GLN A 361 3.79 25.48 -32.63
N ASN A 362 2.78 25.98 -31.91
CA ASN A 362 2.98 26.46 -30.56
C ASN A 362 3.43 25.25 -29.74
N GLN A 363 4.74 25.07 -29.59
CA GLN A 363 5.28 24.16 -28.57
C GLN A 363 4.74 24.66 -27.23
N LEU A 364 3.79 23.93 -26.66
CA LEU A 364 3.33 24.13 -25.29
C LEU A 364 4.56 24.02 -24.40
N GLN A 365 4.97 25.13 -23.80
CA GLN A 365 6.03 25.11 -22.80
C GLN A 365 5.58 24.22 -21.64
N THR A 366 6.44 23.30 -21.25
CA THR A 366 6.19 22.34 -20.17
C THR A 366 7.11 22.62 -18.99
N LYS A 367 6.70 22.16 -17.81
CA LYS A 367 7.52 22.15 -16.59
C LYS A 367 7.34 20.84 -15.85
N VAL A 368 8.39 20.38 -15.17
CA VAL A 368 8.34 19.18 -14.34
C VAL A 368 7.81 19.54 -12.95
N VAL A 369 6.83 18.77 -12.47
CA VAL A 369 6.24 18.91 -11.14
C VAL A 369 6.40 17.59 -10.38
N LYS A 370 6.87 17.70 -9.13
CA LYS A 370 6.93 16.59 -8.16
C LYS A 370 5.59 16.47 -7.44
N HIS A 371 5.10 15.24 -7.30
CA HIS A 371 3.84 14.92 -6.64
C HIS A 371 3.91 13.51 -6.01
N MET A 372 2.83 13.04 -5.35
CA MET A 372 2.86 11.80 -4.55
C MET A 372 3.17 10.52 -5.34
N MET A 373 3.01 10.56 -6.68
CA MET A 373 3.22 9.41 -7.57
C MET A 373 4.51 9.53 -8.40
N GLY A 374 5.37 10.52 -8.08
CA GLY A 374 6.65 10.74 -8.75
C GLY A 374 6.74 12.12 -9.38
N GLU A 375 7.18 12.17 -10.63
CA GLU A 375 7.33 13.40 -11.41
C GLU A 375 6.50 13.33 -12.68
N SER A 376 5.85 14.44 -13.02
CA SER A 376 5.10 14.60 -14.27
C SER A 376 5.49 15.89 -14.98
N GLU A 377 5.63 15.81 -16.30
CA GLU A 377 5.81 16.97 -17.17
C GLU A 377 4.44 17.54 -17.55
N ILE A 378 4.14 18.75 -17.07
CA ILE A 378 2.82 19.39 -17.25
C ILE A 378 2.95 20.68 -18.07
N PRO A 379 1.87 21.16 -18.72
CA PRO A 379 1.88 22.48 -19.35
C PRO A 379 2.19 23.59 -18.34
N VAL A 380 2.96 24.60 -18.76
CA VAL A 380 3.24 25.78 -17.91
C VAL A 380 1.95 26.52 -17.55
N ASN A 381 0.97 26.58 -18.44
CA ASN A 381 -0.29 27.29 -18.24
C ASN A 381 -1.51 26.42 -18.64
N PRO A 382 -1.88 25.43 -17.81
CA PRO A 382 -2.98 24.53 -18.12
C PRO A 382 -4.32 25.28 -18.18
N GLN A 383 -5.12 25.02 -19.22
CA GLN A 383 -6.40 25.68 -19.50
C GLN A 383 -7.61 24.75 -19.33
N ARG A 384 -7.39 23.44 -19.32
CA ARG A 384 -8.46 22.42 -19.31
C ARG A 384 -8.13 21.38 -18.26
N ILE A 385 -8.43 21.70 -17.01
CA ILE A 385 -8.06 20.84 -15.89
C ILE A 385 -9.21 19.89 -15.55
N ALA A 386 -8.97 18.58 -15.67
CA ALA A 386 -9.89 17.59 -15.13
C ALA A 386 -9.51 17.30 -13.68
N VAL A 387 -10.47 17.42 -12.77
CA VAL A 387 -10.25 17.29 -11.33
C VAL A 387 -11.04 16.12 -10.78
N ASN A 388 -10.40 15.35 -9.89
CA ASN A 388 -11.06 14.27 -9.18
C ASN A 388 -10.64 14.22 -7.71
N GLY A 389 -11.57 14.56 -6.82
CA GLY A 389 -11.37 14.50 -5.36
C GLY A 389 -10.57 15.66 -4.77
N LEU A 390 -10.29 16.70 -5.56
CA LEU A 390 -9.59 17.93 -5.15
C LEU A 390 -10.35 19.20 -5.60
N GLU A 391 -11.64 19.07 -5.90
CA GLU A 391 -12.51 20.13 -6.44
C GLU A 391 -12.57 21.35 -5.51
N ASP A 392 -12.58 21.14 -4.20
CA ASP A 392 -12.61 22.23 -3.20
C ASP A 392 -11.39 23.15 -3.35
N ILE A 393 -10.19 22.56 -3.39
CA ILE A 393 -8.92 23.28 -3.58
C ILE A 393 -8.95 24.02 -4.92
N MET A 394 -9.44 23.36 -5.97
CA MET A 394 -9.43 23.91 -7.33
C MET A 394 -10.44 25.06 -7.50
N LEU A 395 -11.59 25.00 -6.81
CA LEU A 395 -12.53 26.11 -6.71
C LEU A 395 -11.90 27.30 -5.97
N ALA A 396 -11.23 27.05 -4.84
CA ALA A 396 -10.57 28.11 -4.06
C ALA A 396 -9.43 28.81 -4.84
N LEU A 397 -8.77 28.09 -5.75
CA LEU A 397 -7.73 28.62 -6.64
C LEU A 397 -8.27 29.32 -7.90
N ASP A 398 -9.60 29.36 -8.10
CA ASP A 398 -10.23 29.82 -9.33
C ASP A 398 -9.63 29.16 -10.59
N ALA A 399 -9.41 27.85 -10.52
CA ALA A 399 -8.79 27.07 -11.58
C ALA A 399 -9.77 26.74 -12.72
N PRO A 400 -9.31 26.67 -13.99
CA PRO A 400 -10.17 26.41 -15.13
C PRO A 400 -10.51 24.92 -15.27
N MET A 401 -11.47 24.46 -14.46
CA MET A 401 -11.91 23.06 -14.47
C MET A 401 -12.83 22.76 -15.66
N VAL A 402 -12.58 21.64 -16.34
CA VAL A 402 -13.44 21.10 -17.42
C VAL A 402 -14.15 19.81 -17.02
N HIS A 403 -13.77 19.22 -15.88
CA HIS A 403 -14.39 18.05 -15.27
C HIS A 403 -14.21 18.12 -13.75
N ALA A 404 -15.25 17.74 -13.01
CA ALA A 404 -15.25 17.64 -11.56
C ALA A 404 -16.04 16.40 -11.10
N GLN A 405 -15.70 15.85 -9.93
CA GLN A 405 -16.46 14.77 -9.31
C GLN A 405 -17.48 15.34 -8.31
N SER A 406 -18.72 15.53 -8.74
CA SER A 406 -19.81 15.94 -7.84
C SER A 406 -21.19 15.49 -8.33
N MET A 407 -22.13 15.35 -7.41
CA MET A 407 -23.57 15.16 -7.68
C MET A 407 -24.44 15.99 -6.74
N LYS A 408 -25.73 16.10 -7.09
CA LYS A 408 -26.73 16.80 -6.29
C LYS A 408 -26.73 16.31 -4.83
N GLY A 409 -26.83 17.25 -3.90
CA GLY A 409 -26.78 17.00 -2.45
C GLY A 409 -25.37 17.06 -1.85
N GLN A 410 -24.30 17.07 -2.66
CA GLN A 410 -22.94 17.30 -2.16
C GLN A 410 -22.64 18.79 -2.01
N TYR A 411 -21.81 19.14 -1.02
CA TYR A 411 -21.58 20.54 -0.60
C TYR A 411 -21.01 21.48 -1.68
N LEU A 412 -20.32 20.94 -2.70
CA LEU A 412 -19.79 21.74 -3.82
C LEU A 412 -20.70 21.77 -5.05
N TYR A 413 -21.77 20.98 -5.06
CA TYR A 413 -22.55 20.76 -6.29
C TYR A 413 -23.13 22.06 -6.84
N ASP A 414 -23.79 22.86 -5.99
CA ASP A 414 -24.44 24.08 -6.42
C ASP A 414 -23.42 25.10 -6.96
N VAL A 415 -22.27 25.24 -6.29
CA VAL A 415 -21.18 26.12 -6.75
C VAL A 415 -20.61 25.67 -8.10
N LEU A 416 -20.48 24.36 -8.32
CA LEU A 416 -20.04 23.80 -9.60
C LEU A 416 -21.06 24.09 -10.71
N GLN A 417 -22.36 23.97 -10.43
CA GLN A 417 -23.43 24.29 -11.39
C GLN A 417 -23.47 25.79 -11.73
N GLU A 418 -23.35 26.67 -10.73
CA GLU A 418 -23.32 28.12 -10.92
C GLU A 418 -22.14 28.55 -11.81
N LYS A 419 -20.97 27.93 -11.60
CA LYS A 419 -19.78 28.14 -12.44
C LYS A 419 -19.83 27.39 -13.78
N LYS A 420 -20.91 26.64 -14.06
CA LYS A 420 -21.12 25.85 -15.28
C LYS A 420 -20.01 24.81 -15.52
N ILE A 421 -19.48 24.23 -14.45
CA ILE A 421 -18.43 23.21 -14.50
C ILE A 421 -19.11 21.84 -14.62
N PRO A 422 -18.86 21.07 -15.69
CA PRO A 422 -19.42 19.74 -15.82
C PRO A 422 -18.97 18.84 -14.67
N SER A 423 -19.93 18.24 -13.97
CA SER A 423 -19.64 17.38 -12.81
C SER A 423 -20.34 16.03 -12.94
N VAL A 424 -19.59 14.95 -12.74
CA VAL A 424 -20.12 13.57 -12.76
C VAL A 424 -19.59 12.81 -11.57
N TYR A 425 -20.49 12.32 -10.72
CA TYR A 425 -20.14 11.47 -9.60
C TYR A 425 -20.29 9.99 -9.96
N THR A 426 -19.25 9.20 -9.70
CA THR A 426 -19.31 7.73 -9.79
C THR A 426 -18.87 7.14 -8.44
N PRO A 427 -19.79 6.54 -7.65
CA PRO A 427 -19.46 5.98 -6.35
C PRO A 427 -18.33 4.95 -6.45
N GLY A 428 -17.30 5.10 -5.61
CA GLY A 428 -16.18 4.17 -5.48
C GLY A 428 -15.32 3.95 -6.73
N SER A 429 -15.43 4.79 -7.77
CA SER A 429 -14.58 4.67 -8.97
C SER A 429 -14.45 5.97 -9.78
N LEU A 430 -13.41 6.04 -10.61
CA LEU A 430 -13.19 7.14 -11.55
C LEU A 430 -14.07 7.01 -12.79
N ASN A 431 -14.61 8.13 -13.28
CA ASN A 431 -15.31 8.18 -14.57
C ASN A 431 -14.34 8.53 -15.71
N TYR A 432 -13.58 7.54 -16.17
CA TYR A 432 -12.57 7.73 -17.22
C TYR A 432 -13.15 8.26 -18.53
N GLU A 433 -14.38 7.87 -18.88
CA GLU A 433 -15.06 8.32 -20.10
C GLU A 433 -15.32 9.83 -20.04
N SER A 434 -15.91 10.31 -18.94
CA SER A 434 -16.15 11.74 -18.75
C SER A 434 -14.85 12.56 -18.69
N ILE A 435 -13.81 12.01 -18.06
CA ILE A 435 -12.48 12.66 -18.03
C ILE A 435 -11.91 12.74 -19.46
N LEU A 436 -11.93 11.65 -20.22
CA LEU A 436 -11.43 11.61 -21.60
C LEU A 436 -12.20 12.57 -22.52
N ASP A 437 -13.53 12.57 -22.44
CA ASP A 437 -14.41 13.43 -23.24
C ASP A 437 -14.22 14.91 -22.94
N SER A 438 -13.81 15.22 -21.70
CA SER A 438 -13.46 16.59 -21.29
C SER A 438 -12.17 17.10 -21.95
N LYS A 439 -11.41 16.27 -22.68
CA LYS A 439 -10.15 16.61 -23.38
C LYS A 439 -9.22 17.48 -22.51
N PRO A 440 -8.78 17.01 -21.35
CA PRO A 440 -7.97 17.80 -20.43
C PRO A 440 -6.55 17.98 -20.96
N ASP A 441 -5.92 19.11 -20.61
CA ASP A 441 -4.48 19.32 -20.78
C ASP A 441 -3.68 19.03 -19.49
N LEU A 442 -4.39 18.86 -18.36
CA LEU A 442 -3.87 18.44 -17.07
C LEU A 442 -4.96 17.70 -16.28
N ILE A 443 -4.59 16.63 -15.58
CA ILE A 443 -5.43 15.96 -14.59
C ILE A 443 -4.84 16.20 -13.19
N ILE A 444 -5.67 16.62 -12.24
CA ILE A 444 -5.30 16.78 -10.84
C ILE A 444 -6.22 15.90 -10.01
N THR A 445 -5.66 14.94 -9.28
CA THR A 445 -6.46 13.91 -8.60
C THR A 445 -5.95 13.58 -7.20
N ASN A 446 -6.85 13.18 -6.32
CA ASN A 446 -6.53 12.54 -5.05
C ASN A 446 -6.57 11.02 -5.22
N LEU A 447 -5.41 10.36 -5.13
CA LEU A 447 -5.24 8.92 -5.20
C LEU A 447 -4.38 8.43 -4.04
N LEU A 448 -4.68 7.23 -3.53
CA LEU A 448 -3.82 6.59 -2.55
C LEU A 448 -2.55 6.06 -3.24
N PRO A 449 -1.41 5.93 -2.52
CA PRO A 449 -0.20 5.32 -3.08
C PRO A 449 -0.39 3.90 -3.62
N SER A 450 -1.45 3.21 -3.19
CA SER A 450 -1.86 1.89 -3.70
C SER A 450 -2.49 1.94 -5.09
N ASP A 451 -3.02 3.09 -5.52
CA ASP A 451 -3.89 3.21 -6.71
C ASP A 451 -3.07 3.41 -8.00
N LYS A 452 -1.97 2.66 -8.15
CA LYS A 452 -1.03 2.77 -9.28
C LYS A 452 -1.70 2.56 -10.62
N GLU A 453 -2.62 1.60 -10.71
CA GLU A 453 -3.36 1.33 -11.95
C GLU A 453 -4.18 2.55 -12.37
N SER A 454 -4.91 3.18 -11.45
CA SER A 454 -5.69 4.38 -11.74
C SER A 454 -4.80 5.54 -12.19
N TYR A 455 -3.65 5.73 -11.54
CA TYR A 455 -2.68 6.73 -11.96
C TYR A 455 -2.16 6.47 -13.38
N GLU A 456 -1.80 5.23 -13.72
CA GLU A 456 -1.33 4.86 -15.06
C GLU A 456 -2.41 5.07 -16.12
N GLN A 457 -3.68 4.80 -15.82
CA GLN A 457 -4.78 5.02 -16.76
C GLN A 457 -5.07 6.51 -16.97
N LEU A 458 -5.06 7.32 -15.91
CA LEU A 458 -5.23 8.78 -16.02
C LEU A 458 -4.07 9.41 -16.80
N SER A 459 -2.84 8.94 -16.56
CA SER A 459 -1.63 9.43 -17.25
C SER A 459 -1.63 9.14 -18.76
N LYS A 460 -2.44 8.17 -19.23
CA LYS A 460 -2.66 7.93 -20.67
C LYS A 460 -3.61 8.95 -21.30
N ILE A 461 -4.42 9.66 -20.50
CA ILE A 461 -5.38 10.66 -20.97
C ILE A 461 -4.69 12.04 -21.07
N ALA A 462 -4.03 12.47 -19.99
CA ALA A 462 -3.28 13.73 -19.93
C ALA A 462 -2.22 13.67 -18.81
N PRO A 463 -1.22 14.58 -18.78
CA PRO A 463 -0.32 14.71 -17.64
C PRO A 463 -1.10 14.74 -16.33
N THR A 464 -0.69 13.92 -15.35
CA THR A 464 -1.48 13.68 -14.14
C THR A 464 -0.64 13.95 -12.90
N ILE A 465 -1.10 14.85 -12.03
CA ILE A 465 -0.47 15.14 -10.74
C ILE A 465 -1.38 14.74 -9.58
N VAL A 466 -0.77 14.23 -8.50
CA VAL A 466 -1.49 13.58 -7.39
C VAL A 466 -1.13 14.23 -6.06
N TYR A 467 -2.14 14.67 -5.32
CA TYR A 467 -1.98 15.33 -4.02
C TYR A 467 -3.00 14.80 -3.01
N ASP A 468 -2.64 14.90 -1.72
CA ASP A 468 -3.49 14.43 -0.63
C ASP A 468 -4.51 15.50 -0.27
N ARG A 469 -5.78 15.11 -0.27
CA ARG A 469 -6.88 15.96 0.18
C ARG A 469 -6.84 16.24 1.70
N SER A 470 -6.31 15.30 2.49
CA SER A 470 -6.35 15.38 3.95
C SER A 470 -5.50 16.54 4.49
N ASP A 471 -4.36 16.80 3.87
CA ASP A 471 -3.52 17.98 4.09
C ASP A 471 -3.73 19.02 2.97
N TRP A 472 -4.93 19.59 2.92
CA TRP A 472 -5.28 20.55 1.86
C TRP A 472 -4.41 21.81 1.88
N LYS A 473 -3.84 22.21 3.04
CA LYS A 473 -2.97 23.38 3.16
C LYS A 473 -1.65 23.19 2.44
N SER A 474 -1.01 22.03 2.59
CA SER A 474 0.19 21.72 1.80
C SER A 474 -0.17 21.52 0.31
N SER A 475 -1.29 20.84 0.05
CA SER A 475 -1.73 20.56 -1.33
C SER A 475 -2.11 21.82 -2.10
N ILE A 476 -2.80 22.81 -1.50
CA ILE A 476 -3.15 24.06 -2.20
C ILE A 476 -1.92 24.89 -2.55
N VAL A 477 -0.85 24.87 -1.74
CA VAL A 477 0.42 25.53 -2.05
C VAL A 477 1.11 24.84 -3.22
N ALA A 478 1.20 23.51 -3.19
CA ALA A 478 1.85 22.74 -4.25
C ALA A 478 1.08 22.83 -5.58
N ILE A 479 -0.25 22.70 -5.54
CA ILE A 479 -1.12 22.86 -6.70
C ILE A 479 -1.06 24.30 -7.20
N GLY A 480 -1.14 25.29 -6.32
CA GLY A 480 -1.02 26.71 -6.67
C GLY A 480 0.26 26.99 -7.47
N LYS A 481 1.40 26.46 -7.02
CA LYS A 481 2.66 26.53 -7.77
C LYS A 481 2.63 25.77 -9.10
N ALA A 482 1.99 24.62 -9.13
CA ALA A 482 1.85 23.83 -10.36
C ALA A 482 1.06 24.57 -11.45
N ILE A 483 0.05 25.38 -11.08
CA ILE A 483 -0.84 26.07 -12.04
C ILE A 483 -0.68 27.60 -12.08
N ASN A 484 0.39 28.14 -11.48
CA ASN A 484 0.70 29.57 -11.37
C ASN A 484 -0.45 30.38 -10.70
N ARG A 485 -0.78 29.97 -9.47
CA ARG A 485 -1.82 30.53 -8.58
C ARG A 485 -1.31 30.65 -7.13
N GLU A 486 -0.02 30.87 -6.94
CA GLU A 486 0.62 30.96 -5.62
C GLU A 486 0.03 32.07 -4.75
N ASP A 487 -0.18 33.26 -5.32
CA ASP A 487 -0.77 34.39 -4.59
C ASP A 487 -2.19 34.06 -4.10
N LYS A 488 -2.97 33.37 -4.93
CA LYS A 488 -4.31 32.91 -4.57
C LYS A 488 -4.25 31.87 -3.46
N ALA A 489 -3.37 30.87 -3.58
CA ALA A 489 -3.15 29.85 -2.55
C ALA A 489 -2.79 30.49 -1.20
N ALA A 490 -1.86 31.45 -1.19
CA ALA A 490 -1.46 32.19 0.01
C ALA A 490 -2.63 32.97 0.61
N SER A 491 -3.42 33.67 -0.22
CA SER A 491 -4.59 34.43 0.25
C SER A 491 -5.67 33.54 0.89
N VAL A 492 -5.90 32.34 0.34
CA VAL A 492 -6.88 31.38 0.87
C VAL A 492 -6.45 30.87 2.24
N ILE A 493 -5.16 30.51 2.40
CA ILE A 493 -4.62 30.07 3.69
C ILE A 493 -4.70 31.19 4.72
N GLN A 494 -4.28 32.40 4.35
CA GLN A 494 -4.33 33.55 5.26
C GLN A 494 -5.77 33.83 5.73
N ALA A 495 -6.74 33.88 4.81
CA ALA A 495 -8.13 34.11 5.16
C ALA A 495 -8.70 33.02 6.09
N TYR A 496 -8.33 31.76 5.84
CA TYR A 496 -8.71 30.63 6.70
C TYR A 496 -8.11 30.77 8.11
N ASP A 497 -6.81 31.03 8.22
CA ASP A 497 -6.12 31.15 9.51
C ASP A 497 -6.62 32.33 10.33
N GLU A 498 -6.94 33.46 9.68
CA GLU A 498 -7.57 34.62 10.32
C GLU A 498 -8.97 34.29 10.86
N LYS A 499 -9.80 33.60 10.06
CA LYS A 499 -11.14 33.17 10.49
C LYS A 499 -11.05 32.19 11.65
N LEU A 500 -10.15 31.20 11.56
CA LEU A 500 -9.97 30.18 12.58
C LEU A 500 -9.52 30.78 13.91
N SER A 501 -8.55 31.72 13.87
CA SER A 501 -8.06 32.41 15.07
C SER A 501 -9.19 33.20 15.76
N LYS A 502 -9.99 33.96 14.99
CA LYS A 502 -11.15 34.70 15.50
C LYS A 502 -12.21 33.77 16.08
N ALA A 503 -12.53 32.68 15.39
CA ALA A 503 -13.51 31.70 15.83
C ALA A 503 -13.09 31.03 17.14
N LYS A 504 -11.84 30.57 17.23
CA LYS A 504 -11.28 29.99 18.47
C LYS A 504 -11.41 30.95 19.65
N ALA A 505 -11.02 32.22 19.47
CA ALA A 505 -11.10 33.22 20.51
C ALA A 505 -12.56 33.46 20.96
N ALA A 506 -13.50 33.57 20.02
CA ALA A 506 -14.93 33.76 20.30
C ALA A 506 -15.54 32.56 21.05
N ILE A 507 -15.20 31.33 20.65
CA ILE A 507 -15.67 30.10 21.29
C ILE A 507 -15.15 30.03 22.72
N ILE A 508 -13.84 30.20 22.93
CA ILE A 508 -13.24 30.17 24.27
C ILE A 508 -13.87 31.24 25.18
N ALA A 509 -14.12 32.45 24.66
CA ALA A 509 -14.79 33.51 25.41
C ALA A 509 -16.25 33.17 25.77
N LYS A 510 -16.94 32.41 24.92
CA LYS A 510 -18.36 32.06 25.10
C LYS A 510 -18.59 30.89 26.06
N ILE A 511 -17.83 29.81 25.90
CA ILE A 511 -18.09 28.55 26.62
C ILE A 511 -17.00 28.18 27.63
N GLY A 512 -15.81 28.78 27.53
CA GLY A 512 -14.61 28.46 28.32
C GLY A 512 -13.71 27.43 27.65
N ALA A 513 -12.41 27.43 28.00
CA ALA A 513 -11.41 26.56 27.37
C ALA A 513 -11.54 25.07 27.77
N ASP A 514 -12.11 24.79 28.94
CA ASP A 514 -12.13 23.44 29.52
C ASP A 514 -13.40 22.64 29.20
N ARG A 515 -14.27 23.17 28.32
CA ARG A 515 -15.52 22.49 27.97
C ARG A 515 -15.27 21.25 27.13
N THR A 516 -15.97 20.20 27.53
CA THR A 516 -15.81 18.87 26.95
C THR A 516 -16.80 18.63 25.81
N LEU A 517 -16.34 17.94 24.77
CA LEU A 517 -17.08 17.59 23.57
C LEU A 517 -16.98 16.08 23.34
N ALA A 518 -18.11 15.47 22.99
CA ALA A 518 -18.15 14.16 22.35
C ALA A 518 -18.66 14.32 20.92
N PHE A 519 -17.92 13.76 19.97
CA PHE A 519 -18.32 13.74 18.56
C PHE A 519 -18.74 12.33 18.19
N ILE A 520 -19.99 12.17 17.74
CA ILE A 520 -20.63 10.86 17.59
C ILE A 520 -21.30 10.70 16.22
N ARG A 521 -21.50 9.45 15.81
CA ARG A 521 -22.39 9.07 14.70
C ARG A 521 -23.19 7.84 15.15
N PRO A 522 -24.43 8.03 15.65
CA PRO A 522 -25.29 6.92 16.00
C PRO A 522 -25.90 6.27 14.75
N SER A 523 -26.08 4.96 14.81
CA SER A 523 -26.92 4.16 13.92
C SER A 523 -28.05 3.52 14.73
N ASN A 524 -28.94 2.78 14.09
CA ASN A 524 -29.99 2.04 14.81
C ASN A 524 -29.47 0.88 15.69
N LYS A 525 -28.21 0.46 15.51
CA LYS A 525 -27.57 -0.69 16.18
C LYS A 525 -26.50 -0.27 17.18
N ASP A 526 -25.69 0.70 16.81
CA ASP A 526 -24.45 1.08 17.50
C ASP A 526 -24.27 2.60 17.49
N VAL A 527 -23.26 3.07 18.22
CA VAL A 527 -22.77 4.43 18.10
C VAL A 527 -21.28 4.40 17.83
N GLN A 528 -20.89 5.16 16.81
CA GLN A 528 -19.51 5.48 16.56
C GLN A 528 -19.13 6.75 17.32
N LEU A 529 -18.04 6.69 18.06
CA LEU A 529 -17.47 7.83 18.78
C LEU A 529 -16.11 8.16 18.15
N PHE A 530 -15.85 9.42 17.83
CA PHE A 530 -14.65 9.83 17.08
C PHE A 530 -13.60 10.47 17.97
N PHE A 531 -12.34 10.18 17.66
CA PHE A 531 -11.20 10.72 18.38
C PHE A 531 -10.70 12.07 17.80
N PRO A 532 -10.02 12.90 18.59
CA PRO A 532 -9.48 14.20 18.16
C PRO A 532 -8.58 14.20 16.92
N ALA A 533 -7.73 13.20 16.74
CA ALA A 533 -6.74 13.14 15.66
C ALA A 533 -7.36 12.79 14.30
N PHE A 534 -8.61 12.31 14.29
CA PHE A 534 -9.28 11.97 13.04
C PHE A 534 -9.62 13.23 12.24
N SER A 535 -9.34 13.23 10.93
CA SER A 535 -9.42 14.43 10.09
C SER A 535 -10.82 15.06 9.99
N TYR A 536 -11.86 14.30 10.35
CA TYR A 536 -13.25 14.80 10.37
C TYR A 536 -13.51 15.67 11.60
N THR A 537 -12.84 15.39 12.71
CA THR A 537 -13.11 15.96 14.03
C THR A 537 -11.98 16.82 14.57
N SER A 538 -10.78 16.72 13.99
CA SER A 538 -9.59 17.46 14.39
C SER A 538 -9.79 18.97 14.46
N ILE A 539 -10.61 19.53 13.57
CA ILE A 539 -10.90 20.97 13.59
C ILE A 539 -11.59 21.41 14.90
N ALA A 540 -12.51 20.60 15.44
CA ALA A 540 -13.21 20.94 16.67
C ALA A 540 -12.26 20.89 17.88
N TYR A 541 -11.40 19.87 17.93
CA TYR A 541 -10.52 19.63 19.08
C TYR A 541 -9.19 20.40 18.99
N THR A 542 -8.44 20.20 17.91
CA THR A 542 -7.09 20.76 17.73
C THR A 542 -7.14 22.24 17.38
N ASP A 543 -7.97 22.60 16.41
CA ASP A 543 -7.95 23.96 15.85
C ASP A 543 -8.79 24.91 16.72
N LEU A 544 -10.05 24.55 16.99
CA LEU A 544 -10.98 25.36 17.79
C LEU A 544 -10.83 25.16 19.30
N GLY A 545 -10.04 24.16 19.74
CA GLY A 545 -9.61 24.02 21.13
C GLY A 545 -10.62 23.38 22.07
N MET A 546 -11.58 22.58 21.58
CA MET A 546 -12.50 21.85 22.45
C MET A 546 -11.80 20.67 23.14
N THR A 547 -12.23 20.34 24.35
CA THR A 547 -11.64 19.26 25.14
C THR A 547 -12.37 17.93 24.86
N LEU A 548 -11.65 16.82 24.74
CA LEU A 548 -12.26 15.50 24.56
C LEU A 548 -13.02 15.07 25.82
N ASP A 549 -14.20 14.48 25.63
CA ASP A 549 -14.95 13.82 26.71
C ASP A 549 -14.08 12.85 27.56
N PRO A 550 -14.16 12.92 28.89
CA PRO A 550 -13.40 12.06 29.79
C PRO A 550 -13.61 10.56 29.61
N VAL A 551 -14.79 10.10 29.16
CA VAL A 551 -15.01 8.66 28.89
C VAL A 551 -14.24 8.25 27.64
N LEU A 552 -14.23 9.08 26.61
CA LEU A 552 -13.41 8.84 25.41
C LEU A 552 -11.92 8.94 25.69
N ALA A 553 -11.50 9.83 26.59
CA ALA A 553 -10.09 9.97 26.97
C ALA A 553 -9.50 8.67 27.57
N LYS A 554 -10.33 7.78 28.15
CA LYS A 554 -9.90 6.46 28.65
C LYS A 554 -9.48 5.49 27.56
N PHE A 555 -9.82 5.76 26.30
CA PHE A 555 -9.47 4.94 25.15
C PHE A 555 -8.42 5.62 24.26
N ARG A 556 -7.73 6.64 24.78
CA ARG A 556 -6.74 7.42 24.02
C ARG A 556 -5.62 6.53 23.48
N GLU A 557 -5.28 5.41 24.13
CA GLU A 557 -4.30 4.47 23.56
C GLU A 557 -4.72 3.93 22.19
N LYS A 558 -6.04 3.80 21.92
CA LYS A 558 -6.53 3.36 20.60
C LYS A 558 -6.34 4.42 19.53
N GLU A 559 -6.46 5.69 19.88
CA GLU A 559 -6.14 6.82 18.99
C GLU A 559 -4.65 6.81 18.64
N GLU A 560 -3.77 6.56 19.62
CA GLU A 560 -2.32 6.42 19.41
C GLU A 560 -1.96 5.18 18.56
N GLU A 561 -2.80 4.14 18.59
CA GLU A 561 -2.71 2.96 17.72
C GLU A 561 -3.27 3.20 16.30
N GLY A 562 -3.70 4.43 15.99
CA GLY A 562 -4.21 4.82 14.68
C GLY A 562 -5.71 4.56 14.47
N SER A 563 -6.46 4.24 15.53
CA SER A 563 -7.92 4.18 15.45
C SER A 563 -8.50 5.59 15.32
N TRP A 564 -9.43 5.77 14.40
CA TRP A 564 -10.16 7.02 14.19
C TRP A 564 -11.32 7.21 15.19
N GLY A 565 -11.67 6.16 15.93
CA GLY A 565 -12.76 6.18 16.91
C GLY A 565 -12.95 4.86 17.65
N ILE A 566 -14.06 4.74 18.38
CA ILE A 566 -14.54 3.50 18.96
C ILE A 566 -15.99 3.24 18.55
N GLU A 567 -16.28 2.01 18.18
CA GLU A 567 -17.64 1.51 18.00
C GLU A 567 -18.14 1.00 19.37
N SER A 568 -19.31 1.45 19.79
CA SER A 568 -19.92 1.07 21.06
C SER A 568 -21.40 0.76 20.91
N SER A 569 -21.95 0.06 21.90
CA SER A 569 -23.39 -0.13 22.00
C SER A 569 -24.10 1.19 22.30
N LEU A 570 -25.32 1.37 21.76
CA LEU A 570 -26.17 2.52 22.10
C LEU A 570 -26.44 2.63 23.61
N GLU A 571 -26.40 1.51 24.33
CA GLU A 571 -26.61 1.48 25.79
C GLU A 571 -25.51 2.19 26.59
N THR A 572 -24.36 2.49 25.98
CA THR A 572 -23.28 3.25 26.63
C THR A 572 -23.40 4.76 26.42
N LEU A 573 -24.40 5.23 25.65
CA LEU A 573 -24.61 6.65 25.41
C LEU A 573 -24.78 7.47 26.70
N PRO A 574 -25.53 7.00 27.73
CA PRO A 574 -25.65 7.72 28.99
C PRO A 574 -24.35 7.88 29.77
N ASP A 575 -23.31 7.08 29.46
CA ASP A 575 -22.00 7.18 30.12
C ASP A 575 -21.23 8.42 29.67
N LEU A 576 -21.54 8.98 28.49
CA LEU A 576 -20.87 10.18 27.98
C LEU A 576 -21.07 11.34 28.96
N SER A 577 -19.97 12.00 29.31
CA SER A 577 -19.94 13.10 30.28
C SER A 577 -19.75 14.48 29.66
N ALA A 578 -19.71 14.56 28.33
CA ALA A 578 -19.43 15.77 27.59
C ALA A 578 -20.44 16.89 27.89
N ASP A 579 -19.95 18.13 28.00
CA ASP A 579 -20.79 19.33 28.07
C ASP A 579 -21.58 19.53 26.77
N TYR A 580 -20.96 19.18 25.64
CA TYR A 580 -21.50 19.34 24.29
C TYR A 580 -21.46 18.03 23.51
N LEU A 581 -22.49 17.80 22.70
CA LEU A 581 -22.60 16.61 21.84
C LEU A 581 -22.72 17.04 20.37
N PHE A 582 -21.69 16.74 19.58
CA PHE A 582 -21.73 16.93 18.13
C PHE A 582 -22.10 15.61 17.47
N VAL A 583 -23.15 15.65 16.65
CA VAL A 583 -23.78 14.46 16.08
C VAL A 583 -23.66 14.52 14.56
N THR A 584 -22.93 13.59 13.96
CA THR A 584 -22.85 13.47 12.51
C THR A 584 -24.22 13.08 11.95
N ALA A 585 -24.81 13.94 11.14
CA ALA A 585 -26.11 13.73 10.51
C ALA A 585 -25.95 13.41 9.01
N GLY A 586 -26.69 12.41 8.52
CA GLY A 586 -26.73 12.10 7.08
C GLY A 586 -25.48 11.39 6.55
N GLY A 587 -24.97 10.37 7.28
CA GLY A 587 -23.71 9.66 7.01
C GLY A 587 -23.61 8.84 5.71
N SER A 588 -24.02 9.40 4.56
CA SER A 588 -23.67 8.91 3.23
C SER A 588 -23.28 10.06 2.31
N PHE A 589 -22.17 9.86 1.61
CA PHE A 589 -21.68 10.78 0.59
C PHE A 589 -22.16 10.40 -0.82
N ASP A 590 -22.63 9.16 -1.00
CA ASP A 590 -22.68 8.49 -2.31
C ASP A 590 -24.08 8.50 -2.93
N SER A 591 -25.14 8.79 -2.16
CA SER A 591 -26.48 9.07 -2.69
C SER A 591 -27.33 9.96 -1.77
N GLU A 592 -28.34 10.65 -2.33
CA GLU A 592 -29.36 11.38 -1.54
C GLU A 592 -30.27 10.42 -0.76
N ASP A 593 -30.49 9.21 -1.25
CA ASP A 593 -31.38 8.24 -0.60
C ASP A 593 -30.73 7.59 0.63
N GLU A 594 -29.44 7.26 0.56
CA GLU A 594 -28.69 6.79 1.74
C GLU A 594 -28.58 7.88 2.81
N GLU A 595 -28.45 9.16 2.43
CA GLU A 595 -28.49 10.27 3.38
C GLU A 595 -29.84 10.33 4.11
N LYS A 596 -30.97 10.22 3.38
CA LYS A 596 -32.31 10.17 3.99
C LYS A 596 -32.44 9.00 4.95
N VAL A 597 -31.90 7.83 4.59
CA VAL A 597 -31.88 6.67 5.49
C VAL A 597 -31.09 6.97 6.76
N ALA A 598 -29.88 7.52 6.64
CA ALA A 598 -29.06 7.86 7.80
C ALA A 598 -29.71 8.94 8.70
N LEU A 599 -30.39 9.94 8.11
CA LEU A 599 -31.15 10.94 8.86
C LEU A 599 -32.35 10.32 9.59
N LYS A 600 -33.02 9.36 8.96
CA LYS A 600 -34.12 8.62 9.57
C LYS A 600 -33.63 7.77 10.75
N GLU A 601 -32.53 7.04 10.59
CA GLU A 601 -31.92 6.25 11.67
C GLU A 601 -31.52 7.13 12.85
N LEU A 602 -30.89 8.29 12.60
CA LEU A 602 -30.59 9.26 13.63
C LEU A 602 -31.87 9.71 14.37
N THR A 603 -32.92 10.07 13.63
CA THR A 603 -34.20 10.48 14.21
C THR A 603 -34.81 9.39 15.10
N GLU A 604 -34.73 8.12 14.67
CA GLU A 604 -35.20 6.98 15.47
C GLU A 604 -34.40 6.82 16.77
N VAL A 605 -33.07 6.98 16.73
CA VAL A 605 -32.22 6.94 17.92
C VAL A 605 -32.58 8.07 18.90
N GLU A 606 -32.85 9.27 18.40
CA GLU A 606 -33.22 10.44 19.21
C GLU A 606 -34.52 10.24 20.01
N THR A 607 -35.42 9.36 19.54
CA THR A 607 -36.66 9.04 20.28
C THR A 607 -36.42 8.11 21.48
N ARG A 608 -35.30 7.38 21.52
CA ARG A 608 -35.04 6.35 22.53
C ARG A 608 -34.79 6.96 23.91
N LYS A 609 -35.16 6.21 24.95
CA LYS A 609 -34.97 6.63 26.36
C LYS A 609 -33.49 6.90 26.67
N ILE A 610 -32.61 6.01 26.21
CA ILE A 610 -31.16 6.11 26.38
C ILE A 610 -30.57 7.41 25.84
N TRP A 611 -31.09 7.92 24.71
CA TRP A 611 -30.65 9.18 24.13
C TRP A 611 -30.99 10.36 25.06
N LYS A 612 -32.21 10.37 25.59
CA LYS A 612 -32.69 11.40 26.53
C LYS A 612 -31.95 11.37 27.87
N GLU A 613 -31.23 10.29 28.17
CA GLU A 613 -30.46 10.15 29.39
C GLU A 613 -29.06 10.78 29.31
N ILE A 614 -28.54 11.04 28.11
CA ILE A 614 -27.24 11.69 27.89
C ILE A 614 -27.23 13.09 28.54
N PRO A 615 -26.22 13.43 29.36
CA PRO A 615 -26.12 14.74 30.03
C PRO A 615 -26.26 15.95 29.09
N ALA A 616 -25.52 15.96 27.97
CA ALA A 616 -25.62 17.03 26.98
C ALA A 616 -27.02 17.15 26.35
N VAL A 617 -27.72 16.02 26.15
CA VAL A 617 -29.11 16.03 25.63
C VAL A 617 -30.06 16.67 26.63
N LYS A 618 -29.94 16.34 27.93
CA LYS A 618 -30.75 16.95 28.99
C LYS A 618 -30.54 18.47 29.10
N GLN A 619 -29.34 18.94 28.79
CA GLN A 619 -28.97 20.36 28.82
C GLN A 619 -29.30 21.09 27.52
N GLY A 620 -29.79 20.39 26.48
CA GLY A 620 -30.07 21.00 25.17
C GLY A 620 -28.82 21.35 24.37
N HIS A 621 -27.68 20.74 24.69
CA HIS A 621 -26.36 21.00 24.10
C HIS A 621 -26.01 20.00 23.00
N VAL A 622 -26.94 19.77 22.08
CA VAL A 622 -26.82 18.79 21.00
C VAL A 622 -26.85 19.50 19.66
N TYR A 623 -25.82 19.29 18.85
CA TYR A 623 -25.66 19.98 17.57
C TYR A 623 -25.41 18.98 16.45
N LYS A 624 -26.25 19.07 15.41
CA LYS A 624 -26.18 18.18 14.24
C LYS A 624 -25.20 18.76 13.22
N MET A 625 -24.17 17.98 12.90
CA MET A 625 -23.11 18.32 11.97
C MET A 625 -23.35 17.57 10.66
N SER A 626 -23.50 18.29 9.54
CA SER A 626 -23.79 17.64 8.26
C SER A 626 -22.58 16.83 7.77
N ALA A 627 -22.78 15.53 7.56
CA ALA A 627 -21.75 14.64 7.03
C ALA A 627 -21.22 15.10 5.66
N ARG A 628 -22.02 15.86 4.89
CA ARG A 628 -21.70 16.30 3.53
C ARG A 628 -20.42 17.12 3.44
N HIS A 629 -20.09 17.92 4.45
CA HIS A 629 -18.83 18.67 4.53
C HIS A 629 -17.96 18.26 5.73
N TRP A 630 -18.55 17.73 6.81
CA TRP A 630 -17.76 17.29 7.97
C TRP A 630 -16.87 16.07 7.68
N MET A 631 -17.28 15.19 6.77
CA MET A 631 -16.51 13.98 6.38
C MET A 631 -15.50 14.23 5.25
N LEU A 632 -15.24 15.49 4.91
CA LEU A 632 -14.33 15.88 3.84
C LEU A 632 -13.36 16.94 4.34
N ASN A 633 -12.30 17.19 3.58
CA ASN A 633 -11.29 18.19 3.90
C ASN A 633 -11.06 19.08 2.68
N GLY A 634 -10.88 20.37 2.92
CA GLY A 634 -10.69 21.37 1.88
C GLY A 634 -10.96 22.77 2.40
N PRO A 635 -10.53 23.82 1.68
CA PRO A 635 -10.73 25.20 2.09
C PRO A 635 -12.18 25.54 2.40
N THR A 636 -13.12 25.14 1.53
CA THR A 636 -14.56 25.42 1.69
C THR A 636 -15.15 24.55 2.79
N ALA A 637 -14.89 23.24 2.77
CA ALA A 637 -15.40 22.30 3.77
C ALA A 637 -14.99 22.71 5.19
N ASP A 638 -13.72 23.03 5.42
CA ASP A 638 -13.23 23.42 6.74
C ASP A 638 -13.76 24.79 7.18
N ASN A 639 -13.95 25.73 6.25
CA ASN A 639 -14.65 26.99 6.53
C ASN A 639 -16.09 26.76 7.00
N MET A 640 -16.82 25.84 6.36
CA MET A 640 -18.19 25.47 6.75
C MET A 640 -18.22 24.78 8.12
N LYS A 641 -17.23 23.95 8.44
CA LYS A 641 -17.10 23.35 9.78
C LYS A 641 -16.93 24.44 10.85
N ILE A 642 -16.09 25.45 10.60
CA ILE A 642 -15.96 26.61 11.52
C ILE A 642 -17.30 27.32 11.70
N ASP A 643 -18.03 27.56 10.61
CA ASP A 643 -19.32 28.24 10.65
C ASP A 643 -20.38 27.44 11.41
N ASP A 644 -20.39 26.12 11.29
CA ASP A 644 -21.28 25.24 12.04
C ASP A 644 -21.00 25.28 13.55
N VAL A 645 -19.71 25.31 13.94
CA VAL A 645 -19.34 25.43 15.36
C VAL A 645 -19.72 26.81 15.90
N LEU A 646 -19.52 27.89 15.13
CA LEU A 646 -19.97 29.23 15.50
C LEU A 646 -21.50 29.27 15.62
N ALA A 647 -22.23 28.63 14.71
CA ALA A 647 -23.69 28.53 14.77
C ALA A 647 -24.16 27.80 16.02
N ALA A 648 -23.51 26.68 16.37
CA ALA A 648 -23.81 25.89 17.56
C ALA A 648 -23.76 26.74 18.84
N PHE A 649 -22.83 27.70 18.91
CA PHE A 649 -22.66 28.57 20.08
C PHE A 649 -23.30 29.96 19.92
N HIS A 650 -24.08 30.18 18.86
CA HIS A 650 -24.73 31.46 18.54
C HIS A 650 -23.72 32.62 18.43
N LEU A 651 -22.66 32.40 17.66
CA LEU A 651 -21.53 33.33 17.45
C LEU A 651 -21.38 33.80 16.00
N GLN A 652 -22.39 33.57 15.15
CA GLN A 652 -22.40 33.98 13.74
C GLN A 652 -22.65 35.48 13.56
#